data_AF-A0A2E7FCR8-F1
#
_entry.id   AF-A0A2E7FCR8-F1
#
_cell.length_a   1.000
_cell.length_b   1.000
_cell.length_c   1.000
_cell.angle_alpha   90.00
_cell.angle_beta   90.00
_cell.angle_gamma   90.00
#
_symmetry.space_group_name_H-M   'P 1'
#
loop_
_entity.id
_entity.type
_entity.pdbx_description
1 polymer ?
#
loop_
_entity_poly.entity_id
_entity_poly.type
_entity_poly.pdbx_seq_one_letter_code
_entity_poly.pdbx_strand_id
1 'polypeptide(L)'
;MKKSLLTILALALVAVGCQNYDDQFDSLNSDIAALTTKVNGLDTSGIAGITSAIGTINQSLTDLQNAQLSEADITTALASTIAQVTQLVADMAALDQSVASQIAGVETSVASLTSQLSDVQTNALTTADIAALDEVANLNQEIADIQQDLTDLLAANASVNANVVITNQAQLDYSKTLFTGDGPYIVNGNVNIVASAATGYSAGYTAEISAITAKIASVIGTVTITTAAADATALDISNMAYIDGALSISGKMPSGFAVTTCASLALAVEEADISLPTLSSAAGGVAITAGTTTITNVAITNLTNGAVTTAANTLSLANADVNLGSGDPAATTTVKSLNAGGATSTYEGSITASGAVTLGSKVVTNTVIDAGGAVTLSNSAAGSGLYSSTINSGGDITASGLGLGYTQGAGVSLVCDGASGAVSVPNATATAKAFTATASGSSVSLPSLHTIAGGIATLTGATVDVSAVATNTTGLTVSTATALNLPALVNGTGKVTATAVTDFDAPLYTSNGTIDLGAGADVVLKAMTAIGNLSDLTTISGLTLSEQDASLDLSTAVKLVTLNYTAKAIAAGGNAAEATDLTVAHLTSASSLTTVNITGGMDNVVLKAPLMTSITTGGFIRTFTTTGTALTSVVIGHQGLNGGAPSELSVTGTLIQSLDLSGLKWIGGITVTGNASLTAITMPTATAAADNANVATTGRVTVTINNNALTGAWTRSVTATGSNVYVEGFWSTAPGITGAKTWITALLGNVVIATSSVTYAIEVDAADADLAANSDSTAVDGTAAIDTAAELALLPN
;
A
#
# COMPACT_ATOMS: atom_id res chain seq x y z
N MET A 1 -67.08 -6.19 35.58
CA MET A 1 -65.61 -6.39 35.62
C MET A 1 -65.34 -7.67 34.83
N LYS A 2 -65.08 -7.63 33.52
CA LYS A 2 -64.03 -6.87 32.79
C LYS A 2 -62.62 -7.18 33.30
N LYS A 3 -61.88 -7.96 32.50
CA LYS A 3 -60.60 -7.57 31.90
C LYS A 3 -59.33 -7.36 32.78
N SER A 4 -59.09 -8.05 33.90
CA SER A 4 -57.76 -7.95 34.54
C SER A 4 -57.15 -9.20 35.17
N LEU A 5 -57.90 -10.32 35.26
CA LEU A 5 -57.34 -11.63 35.65
C LEU A 5 -57.78 -12.77 34.70
N LEU A 6 -58.21 -12.54 33.45
CA LEU A 6 -57.36 -12.06 32.34
C LEU A 6 -55.87 -12.39 32.51
N THR A 7 -55.26 -12.79 31.40
CA THR A 7 -53.80 -12.70 31.18
C THR A 7 -52.95 -13.61 32.07
N ILE A 8 -52.79 -13.37 33.37
CA ILE A 8 -51.63 -13.89 34.12
C ILE A 8 -51.51 -15.43 34.06
N LEU A 9 -52.55 -16.20 34.43
CA LEU A 9 -52.46 -17.67 34.36
C LEU A 9 -52.67 -18.23 32.94
N ALA A 10 -53.35 -17.48 32.08
CA ALA A 10 -53.44 -17.78 30.64
C ALA A 10 -52.12 -17.49 29.89
N LEU A 11 -51.17 -16.75 30.46
CA LEU A 11 -49.81 -16.59 29.96
C LEU A 11 -48.88 -17.66 30.55
N ALA A 12 -49.00 -17.97 31.85
CA ALA A 12 -48.05 -18.83 32.55
C ALA A 12 -47.95 -20.25 31.98
N LEU A 13 -49.08 -20.91 31.65
CA LEU A 13 -49.05 -22.27 31.11
C LEU A 13 -48.98 -22.31 29.57
N VAL A 14 -49.34 -21.21 28.88
CA VAL A 14 -49.10 -21.06 27.44
C VAL A 14 -47.61 -20.97 27.13
N ALA A 15 -46.79 -20.38 28.01
CA ALA A 15 -45.33 -20.39 27.88
C ALA A 15 -44.74 -21.82 27.95
N VAL A 16 -45.23 -22.65 28.87
CA VAL A 16 -44.84 -24.08 28.96
C VAL A 16 -45.33 -24.88 27.74
N GLY A 17 -46.41 -24.42 27.09
CA GLY A 17 -46.94 -24.98 25.85
C GLY A 17 -46.16 -24.67 24.58
N CYS A 18 -45.09 -23.86 24.61
CA CYS A 18 -44.34 -23.50 23.39
C CYS A 18 -42.98 -24.21 23.23
N GLN A 19 -42.23 -24.52 24.29
CA GLN A 19 -40.91 -25.15 24.12
C GLN A 19 -40.98 -26.68 23.89
N ASN A 20 -41.77 -27.41 24.68
CA ASN A 20 -41.76 -28.88 24.65
C ASN A 20 -42.47 -29.49 23.42
N TYR A 21 -43.15 -28.70 22.59
CA TYR A 21 -43.80 -29.16 21.35
C TYR A 21 -42.89 -29.04 20.12
N ASP A 22 -41.96 -28.08 20.12
CA ASP A 22 -40.99 -27.84 19.04
C ASP A 22 -39.95 -28.98 19.00
N ASP A 23 -39.33 -29.28 20.16
CA ASP A 23 -38.32 -30.33 20.31
C ASP A 23 -38.80 -31.72 19.84
N GLN A 24 -40.10 -32.02 19.99
CA GLN A 24 -40.69 -33.29 19.55
C GLN A 24 -40.90 -33.37 18.03
N PHE A 25 -41.05 -32.24 17.35
CA PHE A 25 -41.35 -32.20 15.92
C PHE A 25 -40.07 -32.32 15.07
N ASP A 26 -38.98 -31.67 15.49
CA ASP A 26 -37.67 -31.80 14.84
C ASP A 26 -37.12 -33.23 14.93
N SER A 27 -37.30 -33.90 16.07
CA SER A 27 -36.92 -35.32 16.23
C SER A 27 -37.69 -36.23 15.27
N LEU A 28 -39.00 -36.00 15.07
CA LEU A 28 -39.85 -36.83 14.21
C LEU A 28 -39.51 -36.67 12.72
N ASN A 29 -39.20 -35.45 12.27
CA ASN A 29 -38.78 -35.19 10.90
C ASN A 29 -37.45 -35.87 10.55
N SER A 30 -36.53 -36.00 11.52
CA SER A 30 -35.26 -36.71 11.33
C SER A 30 -35.46 -38.21 11.03
N ASP A 31 -36.36 -38.88 11.75
CA ASP A 31 -36.63 -40.32 11.59
C ASP A 31 -37.36 -40.65 10.28
N ILE A 32 -38.32 -39.82 9.84
CA ILE A 32 -39.12 -40.07 8.63
C ILE A 32 -38.24 -40.07 7.37
N ALA A 33 -37.21 -39.21 7.32
CA ALA A 33 -36.25 -39.15 6.23
C ALA A 33 -35.42 -40.45 6.09
N ALA A 34 -35.12 -41.12 7.21
CA ALA A 34 -34.35 -42.37 7.21
C ALA A 34 -35.14 -43.58 6.68
N LEU A 35 -36.46 -43.64 6.92
CA LEU A 35 -37.27 -44.83 6.63
C LEU A 35 -37.65 -44.96 5.15
N THR A 36 -37.98 -43.85 4.48
CA THR A 36 -38.39 -43.84 3.06
C THR A 36 -37.33 -44.47 2.15
N THR A 37 -36.05 -44.30 2.49
CA THR A 37 -34.90 -44.85 1.76
C THR A 37 -34.87 -46.39 1.75
N LYS A 38 -35.53 -47.09 2.70
CA LYS A 38 -35.57 -48.57 2.73
C LYS A 38 -36.63 -49.19 1.80
N VAL A 39 -37.79 -48.55 1.65
CA VAL A 39 -38.96 -49.16 1.01
C VAL A 39 -38.79 -49.32 -0.49
N ASN A 40 -38.09 -48.40 -1.15
CA ASN A 40 -37.99 -48.34 -2.61
C ASN A 40 -37.09 -49.42 -3.26
N GLY A 41 -36.53 -50.37 -2.49
CA GLY A 41 -35.55 -51.34 -2.98
C GLY A 41 -36.04 -52.76 -3.31
N LEU A 42 -37.35 -53.07 -3.30
CA LEU A 42 -37.83 -54.42 -2.94
C LEU A 42 -38.84 -55.18 -3.88
N ASP A 43 -38.90 -54.94 -5.21
CA ASP A 43 -40.04 -55.39 -6.06
C ASP A 43 -39.95 -56.78 -6.80
N THR A 44 -39.98 -56.83 -8.14
CA THR A 44 -41.03 -57.62 -8.87
C THR A 44 -40.83 -59.12 -9.15
N SER A 45 -39.61 -59.66 -9.11
CA SER A 45 -39.14 -60.61 -10.17
C SER A 45 -39.53 -62.12 -10.06
N GLY A 46 -40.68 -62.50 -9.50
CA GLY A 46 -40.82 -63.80 -8.81
C GLY A 46 -41.28 -65.12 -9.50
N ILE A 47 -42.29 -65.16 -10.41
CA ILE A 47 -43.30 -66.27 -10.31
C ILE A 47 -43.45 -67.35 -11.44
N ALA A 48 -43.28 -67.07 -12.73
CA ALA A 48 -44.24 -67.61 -13.74
C ALA A 48 -44.10 -69.04 -14.37
N GLY A 49 -42.96 -69.74 -14.31
CA GLY A 49 -42.60 -70.76 -15.33
C GLY A 49 -43.16 -72.20 -15.26
N ILE A 50 -44.47 -72.43 -15.11
CA ILE A 50 -44.98 -73.69 -14.49
C ILE A 50 -45.68 -74.74 -15.41
N THR A 51 -46.34 -74.38 -16.51
CA THR A 51 -47.69 -74.94 -16.75
C THR A 51 -47.91 -75.73 -18.08
N SER A 52 -47.37 -76.95 -18.28
CA SER A 52 -47.52 -77.68 -19.59
C SER A 52 -47.33 -79.23 -19.60
N ALA A 53 -47.50 -79.85 -20.79
CA ALA A 53 -47.06 -81.19 -21.25
C ALA A 53 -47.72 -82.49 -20.69
N ILE A 54 -48.85 -82.98 -21.26
CA ILE A 54 -49.71 -84.02 -20.61
C ILE A 54 -50.20 -85.24 -21.47
N GLY A 55 -50.13 -85.26 -22.81
CA GLY A 55 -51.04 -86.09 -23.65
C GLY A 55 -50.65 -87.52 -24.13
N THR A 56 -51.57 -88.12 -24.92
CA THR A 56 -51.41 -89.25 -25.89
C THR A 56 -51.46 -90.74 -25.46
N ILE A 57 -51.41 -91.12 -24.17
CA ILE A 57 -52.10 -92.31 -23.59
C ILE A 57 -51.71 -93.78 -24.00
N ASN A 58 -51.73 -94.17 -25.29
CA ASN A 58 -52.12 -95.53 -25.77
C ASN A 58 -50.98 -96.43 -26.33
N GLN A 59 -51.05 -97.77 -26.46
CA GLN A 59 -51.99 -98.84 -25.97
C GLN A 59 -51.39 -100.28 -26.10
N SER A 60 -51.12 -100.76 -27.32
CA SER A 60 -50.57 -102.09 -27.73
C SER A 60 -51.17 -103.40 -27.13
N LEU A 61 -50.80 -103.79 -25.90
CA LEU A 61 -51.22 -105.01 -25.15
C LEU A 61 -50.68 -106.42 -25.55
N THR A 62 -51.38 -107.23 -26.37
CA THR A 62 -51.79 -108.61 -25.96
C THR A 62 -50.85 -109.84 -26.02
N ASP A 63 -50.46 -110.34 -27.21
CA ASP A 63 -50.32 -111.79 -27.58
C ASP A 63 -49.33 -112.73 -26.84
N LEU A 64 -48.69 -112.31 -25.76
CA LEU A 64 -47.53 -112.97 -25.13
C LEU A 64 -47.83 -114.24 -24.28
N GLN A 65 -48.89 -115.01 -24.57
CA GLN A 65 -49.64 -115.76 -23.54
C GLN A 65 -49.93 -117.25 -23.86
N ASN A 66 -48.94 -118.14 -24.08
CA ASN A 66 -49.23 -119.59 -24.18
C ASN A 66 -48.14 -120.65 -23.86
N ALA A 67 -47.41 -121.16 -24.86
CA ALA A 67 -47.06 -122.58 -25.00
C ALA A 67 -45.86 -123.12 -24.16
N GLN A 68 -45.32 -122.32 -23.26
CA GLN A 68 -44.02 -122.62 -22.67
C GLN A 68 -44.14 -123.49 -21.43
N LEU A 69 -43.23 -124.47 -21.35
CA LEU A 69 -42.54 -124.87 -20.12
C LEU A 69 -43.44 -124.77 -18.89
N SER A 70 -44.45 -125.65 -18.79
CA SER A 70 -45.53 -125.71 -17.78
C SER A 70 -45.34 -124.64 -16.71
N GLU A 71 -46.05 -123.51 -16.85
CA GLU A 71 -45.71 -122.28 -16.13
C GLU A 71 -45.57 -122.53 -14.62
N ALA A 72 -46.31 -123.49 -14.06
CA ALA A 72 -46.14 -124.01 -12.70
C ALA A 72 -44.75 -124.62 -12.40
N ASP A 73 -44.30 -125.61 -13.16
CA ASP A 73 -43.06 -126.37 -12.86
C ASP A 73 -41.82 -125.51 -13.05
N ILE A 74 -41.81 -124.68 -14.10
CA ILE A 74 -40.67 -123.84 -14.41
C ILE A 74 -40.75 -122.50 -13.70
N THR A 75 -41.93 -121.96 -13.34
CA THR A 75 -41.98 -120.98 -12.24
C THR A 75 -41.47 -121.61 -10.94
N THR A 76 -41.70 -122.88 -10.63
CA THR A 76 -41.24 -123.46 -9.35
C THR A 76 -39.72 -123.68 -9.31
N ALA A 77 -39.15 -124.34 -10.31
CA ALA A 77 -37.70 -124.58 -10.38
C ALA A 77 -36.92 -123.28 -10.61
N LEU A 78 -37.43 -122.39 -11.47
CA LEU A 78 -36.85 -121.06 -11.66
C LEU A 78 -37.09 -120.19 -10.44
N ALA A 79 -38.21 -120.25 -9.71
CA ALA A 79 -38.40 -119.46 -8.48
C ALA A 79 -37.53 -119.97 -7.33
N SER A 80 -37.26 -121.27 -7.20
CA SER A 80 -36.34 -121.77 -6.17
C SER A 80 -34.88 -121.42 -6.50
N THR A 81 -34.51 -121.50 -7.77
CA THR A 81 -33.18 -121.08 -8.25
C THR A 81 -33.02 -119.57 -8.22
N ILE A 82 -34.01 -118.79 -8.66
CA ILE A 82 -34.09 -117.33 -8.49
C ILE A 82 -34.11 -116.99 -7.01
N ALA A 83 -34.81 -117.69 -6.12
CA ALA A 83 -34.79 -117.35 -4.69
C ALA A 83 -33.39 -117.53 -4.10
N GLN A 84 -32.69 -118.62 -4.41
CA GLN A 84 -31.32 -118.85 -3.97
C GLN A 84 -30.32 -117.89 -4.64
N VAL A 85 -30.50 -117.58 -5.93
CA VAL A 85 -29.67 -116.60 -6.66
C VAL A 85 -29.97 -115.17 -6.19
N THR A 86 -31.22 -114.82 -5.89
CA THR A 86 -31.63 -113.54 -5.30
C THR A 86 -31.10 -113.43 -3.88
N GLN A 87 -31.09 -114.51 -3.10
CA GLN A 87 -30.46 -114.48 -1.77
C GLN A 87 -28.94 -114.36 -1.89
N LEU A 88 -28.27 -115.12 -2.76
CA LEU A 88 -26.84 -114.91 -3.02
C LEU A 88 -26.54 -113.51 -3.54
N VAL A 89 -27.38 -112.95 -4.42
CA VAL A 89 -27.24 -111.58 -4.94
C VAL A 89 -27.53 -110.56 -3.84
N ALA A 90 -28.48 -110.80 -2.94
CA ALA A 90 -28.75 -109.93 -1.80
C ALA A 90 -27.62 -109.99 -0.77
N ASP A 91 -27.08 -111.17 -0.49
CA ASP A 91 -25.94 -111.39 0.41
C ASP A 91 -24.65 -110.85 -0.20
N MET A 92 -24.44 -111.03 -1.51
CA MET A 92 -23.35 -110.41 -2.27
C MET A 92 -23.50 -108.89 -2.33
N ALA A 93 -24.70 -108.35 -2.51
CA ALA A 93 -24.95 -106.90 -2.50
C ALA A 93 -24.89 -106.30 -1.09
N ALA A 94 -25.22 -107.07 -0.04
CA ALA A 94 -25.03 -106.67 1.35
C ALA A 94 -23.55 -106.72 1.74
N LEU A 95 -22.81 -107.72 1.27
CA LEU A 95 -21.36 -107.81 1.40
C LEU A 95 -20.66 -106.71 0.59
N ASP A 96 -21.10 -106.43 -0.63
CA ASP A 96 -20.59 -105.38 -1.50
C ASP A 96 -20.88 -104.00 -0.90
N GLN A 97 -22.09 -103.75 -0.39
CA GLN A 97 -22.39 -102.53 0.38
C GLN A 97 -21.59 -102.45 1.70
N SER A 98 -21.36 -103.57 2.39
CA SER A 98 -20.55 -103.60 3.62
C SER A 98 -19.08 -103.33 3.34
N VAL A 99 -18.53 -103.93 2.27
CA VAL A 99 -17.16 -103.73 1.80
C VAL A 99 -17.00 -102.32 1.22
N ALA A 100 -17.94 -101.83 0.41
CA ALA A 100 -17.94 -100.45 -0.09
C ALA A 100 -18.11 -99.43 1.05
N SER A 101 -18.90 -99.73 2.09
CA SER A 101 -19.03 -98.87 3.28
C SER A 101 -17.76 -98.90 4.14
N GLN A 102 -17.11 -100.06 4.29
CA GLN A 102 -15.82 -100.18 4.97
C GLN A 102 -14.70 -99.49 4.17
N ILE A 103 -14.68 -99.64 2.84
CA ILE A 103 -13.76 -98.94 1.94
C ILE A 103 -14.01 -97.45 2.01
N ALA A 104 -15.25 -96.96 1.85
CA ALA A 104 -15.57 -95.53 1.98
C ALA A 104 -15.24 -94.98 3.38
N GLY A 105 -15.40 -95.78 4.44
CA GLY A 105 -14.98 -95.44 5.80
C GLY A 105 -13.47 -95.37 5.97
N VAL A 106 -12.73 -96.29 5.34
CA VAL A 106 -11.25 -96.29 5.27
C VAL A 106 -10.76 -95.14 4.39
N GLU A 107 -11.35 -94.89 3.24
CA GLU A 107 -11.05 -93.76 2.35
C GLU A 107 -11.36 -92.43 3.03
N THR A 108 -12.47 -92.32 3.78
CA THR A 108 -12.76 -91.14 4.62
C THR A 108 -11.73 -90.99 5.73
N SER A 109 -11.31 -92.09 6.36
CA SER A 109 -10.28 -92.08 7.41
C SER A 109 -8.90 -91.73 6.84
N VAL A 110 -8.57 -92.24 5.64
CA VAL A 110 -7.32 -91.97 4.91
C VAL A 110 -7.31 -90.56 4.35
N ALA A 111 -8.44 -90.05 3.82
CA ALA A 111 -8.58 -88.67 3.39
C ALA A 111 -8.55 -87.70 4.58
N SER A 112 -9.15 -88.07 5.72
CA SER A 112 -9.05 -87.30 6.96
C SER A 112 -7.63 -87.32 7.53
N LEU A 113 -6.95 -88.48 7.54
CA LEU A 113 -5.54 -88.58 7.93
C LEU A 113 -4.61 -87.90 6.93
N THR A 114 -4.94 -87.87 5.65
CA THR A 114 -4.18 -87.17 4.60
C THR A 114 -4.41 -85.66 4.69
N SER A 115 -5.64 -85.22 5.00
CA SER A 115 -5.93 -83.83 5.34
C SER A 115 -5.20 -83.45 6.61
N GLN A 116 -5.33 -84.20 7.71
CA GLN A 116 -4.59 -83.96 8.96
C GLN A 116 -3.08 -84.01 8.74
N LEU A 117 -2.55 -84.88 7.87
CA LEU A 117 -1.13 -84.92 7.53
C LEU A 117 -0.75 -83.72 6.67
N SER A 118 -1.61 -83.25 5.76
CA SER A 118 -1.38 -82.06 4.94
C SER A 118 -1.54 -80.77 5.75
N ASP A 119 -2.44 -80.76 6.73
CA ASP A 119 -2.66 -79.71 7.73
C ASP A 119 -1.47 -79.70 8.70
N VAL A 120 -0.93 -80.86 9.10
CA VAL A 120 0.35 -80.94 9.81
C VAL A 120 1.51 -80.58 8.90
N GLN A 121 1.47 -80.84 7.60
CA GLN A 121 2.57 -80.49 6.68
C GLN A 121 2.54 -79.00 6.27
N THR A 122 1.38 -78.35 6.37
CA THR A 122 1.16 -76.92 6.07
C THR A 122 1.15 -76.05 7.34
N ASN A 123 0.77 -76.63 8.49
CA ASN A 123 0.68 -75.96 9.79
C ASN A 123 1.65 -76.52 10.85
N ALA A 124 2.55 -77.47 10.54
CA ALA A 124 3.73 -77.70 11.40
C ALA A 124 4.65 -76.48 11.39
N LEU A 125 4.62 -75.71 10.31
CA LEU A 125 5.04 -74.32 10.26
C LEU A 125 4.13 -73.56 9.27
N THR A 126 3.11 -72.87 9.76
CA THR A 126 2.35 -71.90 8.95
C THR A 126 3.27 -70.74 8.52
N THR A 127 2.82 -69.88 7.59
CA THR A 127 3.51 -68.60 7.36
C THR A 127 3.61 -67.76 8.64
N ALA A 128 2.70 -67.93 9.61
CA ALA A 128 2.81 -67.26 10.91
C ALA A 128 3.86 -67.91 11.83
N ASP A 129 4.19 -69.19 11.67
CA ASP A 129 5.27 -69.86 12.42
C ASP A 129 6.64 -69.64 11.78
N ILE A 130 6.71 -69.55 10.44
CA ILE A 130 7.91 -69.05 9.74
C ILE A 130 8.12 -67.58 10.09
N ALA A 131 7.05 -66.76 10.06
CA ALA A 131 7.11 -65.39 10.54
C ALA A 131 7.41 -65.30 12.04
N ALA A 132 7.05 -66.28 12.87
CA ALA A 132 7.48 -66.32 14.28
C ALA A 132 8.96 -66.71 14.45
N LEU A 133 9.54 -67.41 13.47
CA LEU A 133 10.97 -67.71 13.45
C LEU A 133 11.79 -66.53 12.92
N ASP A 134 11.29 -65.85 11.89
CA ASP A 134 11.77 -64.53 11.47
C ASP A 134 11.56 -63.51 12.59
N GLU A 135 10.46 -63.57 13.34
CA GLU A 135 10.23 -62.71 14.52
C GLU A 135 11.23 -63.03 15.63
N VAL A 136 11.61 -64.29 15.85
CA VAL A 136 12.71 -64.61 16.77
C VAL A 136 14.06 -64.09 16.24
N ALA A 137 14.30 -64.07 14.93
CA ALA A 137 15.49 -63.45 14.36
C ALA A 137 15.46 -61.91 14.49
N ASN A 138 14.32 -61.28 14.23
CA ASN A 138 14.04 -59.86 14.41
C ASN A 138 14.19 -59.49 15.88
N LEU A 139 13.59 -60.22 16.82
CA LEU A 139 13.73 -60.01 18.26
C LEU A 139 15.17 -60.18 18.72
N ASN A 140 15.96 -61.07 18.13
CA ASN A 140 17.39 -61.16 18.44
C ASN A 140 18.18 -59.96 17.87
N GLN A 141 17.80 -59.44 16.70
CA GLN A 141 18.37 -58.20 16.15
C GLN A 141 17.95 -56.98 16.97
N GLU A 142 16.66 -56.83 17.31
CA GLU A 142 16.13 -55.81 18.22
C GLU A 142 16.76 -55.92 19.61
N ILE A 143 17.05 -57.12 20.13
CA ILE A 143 17.78 -57.28 21.39
C ILE A 143 19.25 -56.82 21.23
N ALA A 144 19.90 -57.08 20.09
CA ALA A 144 21.24 -56.57 19.81
C ALA A 144 21.25 -55.03 19.67
N ASP A 145 20.25 -54.48 19.00
CA ASP A 145 20.05 -53.04 18.82
C ASP A 145 19.71 -52.38 20.17
N ILE A 146 18.84 -52.97 21.00
CA ILE A 146 18.55 -52.54 22.38
C ILE A 146 19.79 -52.65 23.27
N GLN A 147 20.66 -53.66 23.08
CA GLN A 147 21.93 -53.76 23.80
C GLN A 147 22.92 -52.68 23.38
N GLN A 148 22.92 -52.30 22.10
CA GLN A 148 23.70 -51.17 21.58
C GLN A 148 23.15 -49.84 22.10
N ASP A 149 21.85 -49.59 21.96
CA ASP A 149 21.14 -48.42 22.50
C ASP A 149 21.33 -48.28 24.02
N LEU A 150 21.29 -49.39 24.77
CA LEU A 150 21.56 -49.39 26.21
C LEU A 150 23.03 -49.05 26.50
N THR A 151 23.97 -49.52 25.70
CA THR A 151 25.40 -49.19 25.82
C THR A 151 25.62 -47.70 25.53
N ASP A 152 25.00 -47.18 24.48
CA ASP A 152 25.09 -45.77 24.09
C ASP A 152 24.38 -44.86 25.10
N LEU A 153 23.26 -45.29 25.67
CA LEU A 153 22.56 -44.60 26.77
C LEU A 153 23.39 -44.60 28.07
N LEU A 154 24.07 -45.71 28.40
CA LEU A 154 25.00 -45.77 29.54
C LEU A 154 26.20 -44.83 29.34
N ALA A 155 26.71 -44.72 28.11
CA ALA A 155 27.78 -43.77 27.77
C ALA A 155 27.30 -42.30 27.80
N ALA A 156 26.08 -42.03 27.32
CA ALA A 156 25.49 -40.70 27.31
C ALA A 156 25.02 -40.20 28.69
N ASN A 157 24.71 -41.11 29.63
CA ASN A 157 24.23 -40.77 30.97
C ASN A 157 25.37 -40.67 32.02
N ALA A 158 26.60 -40.40 31.58
CA ALA A 158 27.73 -40.15 32.46
C ALA A 158 27.46 -38.90 33.32
N SER A 159 27.19 -39.08 34.61
CA SER A 159 26.76 -37.99 35.51
C SER A 159 27.59 -37.91 36.78
N VAL A 160 27.94 -36.67 37.15
CA VAL A 160 28.65 -36.35 38.40
C VAL A 160 27.65 -35.74 39.38
N ASN A 161 27.24 -36.52 40.38
CA ASN A 161 26.26 -36.12 41.39
C ASN A 161 26.90 -35.40 42.59
N ALA A 162 27.76 -34.42 42.30
CA ALA A 162 28.48 -33.61 43.29
C ALA A 162 28.98 -32.29 42.66
N ASN A 163 29.40 -31.34 43.49
CA ASN A 163 30.10 -30.14 43.03
C ASN A 163 31.49 -30.51 42.49
N VAL A 164 31.84 -29.98 41.32
CA VAL A 164 33.19 -30.07 40.74
C VAL A 164 33.96 -28.82 41.15
N VAL A 165 34.88 -28.95 42.10
CA VAL A 165 35.67 -27.82 42.62
C VAL A 165 37.13 -28.08 42.33
N ILE A 166 37.78 -27.18 41.58
CA ILE A 166 39.20 -27.25 41.21
C ILE A 166 39.87 -25.91 41.54
N THR A 167 40.49 -25.82 42.72
CA THR A 167 41.24 -24.62 43.18
C THR A 167 42.69 -24.93 43.56
N ASN A 168 43.10 -26.21 43.52
CA ASN A 168 44.45 -26.70 43.79
C ASN A 168 44.64 -28.12 43.21
N GLN A 169 45.87 -28.63 43.26
CA GLN A 169 46.24 -29.93 42.68
C GLN A 169 45.42 -31.11 43.20
N ALA A 170 45.19 -31.22 44.52
CA ALA A 170 44.47 -32.36 45.10
C ALA A 170 43.01 -32.43 44.61
N GLN A 171 42.42 -31.27 44.37
CA GLN A 171 41.07 -31.13 43.80
C GLN A 171 41.03 -31.42 42.29
N LEU A 172 42.07 -31.05 41.54
CA LEU A 172 42.24 -31.43 40.14
C LEU A 172 42.38 -32.96 40.01
N ASP A 173 43.24 -33.58 40.82
CA ASP A 173 43.46 -35.03 40.79
C ASP A 173 42.21 -35.81 41.24
N TYR A 174 41.47 -35.32 42.23
CA TYR A 174 40.15 -35.87 42.56
C TYR A 174 39.18 -35.76 41.38
N SER A 175 39.11 -34.59 40.73
CA SER A 175 38.20 -34.39 39.59
C SER A 175 38.52 -35.32 38.41
N LYS A 176 39.80 -35.62 38.13
CA LYS A 176 40.19 -36.64 37.13
C LYS A 176 39.57 -38.02 37.40
N THR A 177 39.33 -38.38 38.66
CA THR A 177 38.68 -39.66 39.01
C THR A 177 37.16 -39.69 38.74
N LEU A 178 36.54 -38.52 38.51
CA LEU A 178 35.12 -38.39 38.17
C LEU A 178 34.87 -38.41 36.65
N PHE A 179 35.85 -38.00 35.84
CA PHE A 179 35.75 -37.81 34.38
C PHE A 179 36.60 -38.83 33.59
N THR A 180 36.42 -40.12 33.90
CA THR A 180 37.25 -41.23 33.38
C THR A 180 36.87 -41.72 31.97
N GLY A 181 35.66 -41.46 31.49
CA GLY A 181 35.21 -41.83 30.14
C GLY A 181 35.45 -40.71 29.11
N ASP A 182 35.32 -41.04 27.82
CA ASP A 182 35.52 -40.08 26.72
C ASP A 182 34.25 -39.32 26.30
N GLY A 183 33.08 -39.71 26.84
CA GLY A 183 31.79 -39.10 26.54
C GLY A 183 31.53 -37.78 27.29
N PRO A 184 30.49 -37.03 26.87
CA PRO A 184 30.02 -35.83 27.56
C PRO A 184 29.37 -36.16 28.91
N TYR A 185 29.58 -35.30 29.91
CA TYR A 185 29.09 -35.48 31.27
C TYR A 185 28.05 -34.43 31.69
N ILE A 186 27.07 -34.85 32.50
CA ILE A 186 26.14 -33.96 33.22
C ILE A 186 26.63 -33.77 34.66
N VAL A 187 26.87 -32.54 35.09
CA VAL A 187 27.22 -32.22 36.48
C VAL A 187 25.96 -31.78 37.23
N ASN A 188 25.49 -32.64 38.15
CA ASN A 188 24.37 -32.34 39.06
C ASN A 188 24.91 -31.66 40.32
N GLY A 189 25.38 -30.42 40.15
CA GLY A 189 26.04 -29.62 41.17
C GLY A 189 26.73 -28.40 40.56
N ASN A 190 27.40 -27.62 41.41
CA ASN A 190 28.12 -26.42 40.96
C ASN A 190 29.52 -26.79 40.44
N VAL A 191 29.97 -26.11 39.38
CA VAL A 191 31.34 -26.17 38.86
C VAL A 191 32.08 -24.90 39.27
N ASN A 192 33.19 -25.03 40.01
CA ASN A 192 34.02 -23.91 40.43
C ASN A 192 35.50 -24.18 40.14
N ILE A 193 36.08 -23.42 39.21
CA ILE A 193 37.43 -23.60 38.69
C ILE A 193 38.23 -22.32 38.92
N VAL A 194 39.36 -22.45 39.62
CA VAL A 194 40.31 -21.37 39.87
C VAL A 194 41.69 -21.83 39.38
N ALA A 195 42.03 -21.37 38.17
CA ALA A 195 43.29 -21.61 37.46
C ALA A 195 44.09 -20.30 37.29
N SER A 196 43.96 -19.37 38.25
CA SER A 196 44.57 -18.03 38.20
C SER A 196 46.00 -17.94 38.75
N ALA A 197 46.48 -18.95 39.48
CA ALA A 197 47.83 -18.97 40.04
C ALA A 197 48.43 -20.38 40.08
N ALA A 198 49.66 -20.54 39.59
CA ALA A 198 50.36 -21.82 39.57
C ALA A 198 50.83 -22.31 40.96
N THR A 199 50.81 -21.46 41.99
CA THR A 199 51.35 -21.76 43.33
C THR A 199 50.62 -22.88 44.09
N GLY A 200 49.47 -23.34 43.60
CA GLY A 200 48.71 -24.47 44.14
C GLY A 200 48.65 -25.71 43.25
N TYR A 201 49.41 -25.74 42.14
CA TYR A 201 49.31 -26.75 41.09
C TYR A 201 50.67 -27.31 40.64
N SER A 202 50.65 -28.52 40.08
CA SER A 202 51.77 -29.11 39.33
C SER A 202 51.91 -28.44 37.95
N ALA A 203 53.08 -28.57 37.32
CA ALA A 203 53.28 -28.11 35.94
C ALA A 203 52.32 -28.81 34.97
N GLY A 204 51.72 -28.05 34.04
CA GLY A 204 50.78 -28.57 33.02
C GLY A 204 49.29 -28.52 33.41
N TYR A 205 48.95 -28.10 34.64
CA TYR A 205 47.58 -28.12 35.18
C TYR A 205 46.50 -27.48 34.29
N THR A 206 46.80 -26.43 33.52
CA THR A 206 45.80 -25.79 32.64
C THR A 206 45.30 -26.72 31.54
N ALA A 207 46.17 -27.54 30.95
CA ALA A 207 45.80 -28.54 29.96
C ALA A 207 44.97 -29.67 30.59
N GLU A 208 45.30 -30.07 31.82
CA GLU A 208 44.54 -31.10 32.56
C GLU A 208 43.13 -30.61 32.97
N ILE A 209 43.02 -29.35 33.42
CA ILE A 209 41.71 -28.71 33.68
C ILE A 209 40.92 -28.59 32.38
N SER A 210 41.56 -28.16 31.29
CA SER A 210 40.92 -28.04 29.97
C SER A 210 40.36 -29.38 29.47
N ALA A 211 41.06 -30.48 29.72
CA ALA A 211 40.59 -31.82 29.37
C ALA A 211 39.41 -32.31 30.22
N ILE A 212 39.21 -31.73 31.42
CA ILE A 212 38.00 -31.97 32.24
C ILE A 212 36.85 -31.08 31.76
N THR A 213 37.08 -29.79 31.56
CA THR A 213 36.02 -28.85 31.14
C THR A 213 35.47 -29.17 29.75
N ALA A 214 36.32 -29.65 28.84
CA ALA A 214 35.90 -30.15 27.53
C ALA A 214 34.93 -31.34 27.62
N LYS A 215 34.95 -32.12 28.71
CA LYS A 215 34.03 -33.25 28.90
C LYS A 215 32.69 -32.85 29.54
N ILE A 216 32.53 -31.63 30.06
CA ILE A 216 31.27 -31.20 30.66
C ILE A 216 30.33 -30.74 29.55
N ALA A 217 29.11 -31.29 29.50
CA ALA A 217 28.09 -30.89 28.52
C ALA A 217 26.91 -30.13 29.12
N SER A 218 26.56 -30.41 30.38
CA SER A 218 25.50 -29.69 31.08
C SER A 218 25.80 -29.57 32.57
N VAL A 219 25.37 -28.46 33.18
CA VAL A 219 25.55 -28.21 34.61
C VAL A 219 24.21 -27.81 35.23
N ILE A 220 23.67 -28.68 36.10
CA ILE A 220 22.47 -28.42 36.90
C ILE A 220 22.91 -27.72 38.19
N GLY A 221 23.35 -26.47 38.03
CA GLY A 221 24.00 -25.67 39.07
C GLY A 221 24.70 -24.43 38.47
N THR A 222 25.46 -23.71 39.29
CA THR A 222 26.27 -22.57 38.82
C THR A 222 27.62 -23.00 38.27
N VAL A 223 28.15 -22.22 37.33
CA VAL A 223 29.52 -22.39 36.80
C VAL A 223 30.32 -21.13 37.13
N THR A 224 31.50 -21.30 37.69
CA THR A 224 32.47 -20.21 37.93
C THR A 224 33.83 -20.65 37.39
N ILE A 225 34.39 -19.88 36.47
CA ILE A 225 35.71 -20.09 35.87
C ILE A 225 36.54 -18.83 36.10
N THR A 226 37.62 -18.96 36.86
CA THR A 226 38.59 -17.89 37.12
C THR A 226 39.97 -18.33 36.63
N THR A 227 40.46 -17.75 35.54
CA THR A 227 41.80 -17.99 34.98
C THR A 227 42.72 -16.80 35.27
N ALA A 228 43.98 -16.88 34.86
CA ALA A 228 44.88 -15.72 34.89
C ALA A 228 44.53 -14.75 33.73
N ALA A 229 45.21 -13.60 33.67
CA ALA A 229 44.99 -12.56 32.65
C ALA A 229 45.29 -13.03 31.21
N ALA A 230 45.14 -12.13 30.23
CA ALA A 230 45.07 -12.39 28.79
C ALA A 230 46.15 -13.30 28.16
N ASP A 231 47.32 -13.45 28.78
CA ASP A 231 48.41 -14.32 28.32
C ASP A 231 48.26 -15.81 28.72
N ALA A 232 47.22 -16.16 29.49
CA ALA A 232 46.97 -17.53 29.94
C ALA A 232 46.40 -18.44 28.83
N THR A 233 46.63 -19.75 28.96
CA THR A 233 45.97 -20.76 28.12
C THR A 233 44.46 -20.74 28.40
N ALA A 234 43.65 -20.53 27.35
CA ALA A 234 42.20 -20.67 27.45
C ALA A 234 41.81 -22.11 27.81
N LEU A 235 40.80 -22.27 28.67
CA LEU A 235 40.23 -23.58 28.98
C LEU A 235 39.19 -23.93 27.92
N ASP A 236 39.17 -25.17 27.46
CA ASP A 236 38.18 -25.66 26.51
C ASP A 236 36.85 -25.97 27.18
N ILE A 237 35.75 -25.42 26.64
CA ILE A 237 34.37 -25.67 27.06
C ILE A 237 33.49 -26.09 25.87
N SER A 238 34.10 -26.66 24.82
CA SER A 238 33.49 -27.04 23.53
C SER A 238 32.19 -27.85 23.59
N ASN A 239 31.96 -28.62 24.66
CA ASN A 239 30.73 -29.38 24.84
C ASN A 239 29.69 -28.71 25.78
N MET A 240 30.06 -27.69 26.55
CA MET A 240 29.19 -27.08 27.58
C MET A 240 28.04 -26.30 26.93
N ALA A 241 26.88 -26.93 26.75
CA ALA A 241 25.74 -26.36 26.03
C ALA A 241 24.67 -25.73 26.92
N TYR A 242 24.47 -26.25 28.15
CA TYR A 242 23.40 -25.82 29.07
C TYR A 242 23.90 -25.66 30.51
N ILE A 243 23.51 -24.56 31.15
CA ILE A 243 23.77 -24.28 32.56
C ILE A 243 22.47 -23.83 33.22
N ASP A 244 22.02 -24.51 34.26
CA ASP A 244 20.78 -24.17 34.98
C ASP A 244 20.93 -22.90 35.83
N GLY A 245 22.12 -22.69 36.39
CA GLY A 245 22.47 -21.54 37.22
C GLY A 245 23.18 -20.40 36.47
N ALA A 246 23.80 -19.51 37.25
CA ALA A 246 24.65 -18.46 36.73
C ALA A 246 25.99 -19.01 36.21
N LEU A 247 26.47 -18.46 35.09
CA LEU A 247 27.82 -18.64 34.57
C LEU A 247 28.64 -17.38 34.86
N SER A 248 29.76 -17.52 35.56
CA SER A 248 30.72 -16.45 35.81
C SER A 248 32.08 -16.82 35.23
N ILE A 249 32.64 -15.94 34.40
CA ILE A 249 33.95 -16.11 33.77
C ILE A 249 34.80 -14.87 34.09
N SER A 250 36.01 -15.09 34.61
CA SER A 250 36.99 -14.02 34.82
C SER A 250 38.41 -14.44 34.41
N GLY A 251 39.17 -13.48 33.89
CA GLY A 251 40.51 -13.68 33.33
C GLY A 251 40.48 -13.90 31.82
N LYS A 252 41.19 -14.92 31.33
CA LYS A 252 41.15 -15.39 29.94
C LYS A 252 39.80 -16.01 29.61
N MET A 253 39.22 -15.62 28.47
CA MET A 253 37.99 -16.22 27.95
C MET A 253 38.22 -17.70 27.54
N PRO A 254 37.36 -18.65 27.94
CA PRO A 254 37.40 -20.04 27.47
C PRO A 254 37.33 -20.19 25.95
N SER A 255 38.01 -21.21 25.41
CA SER A 255 37.91 -21.60 24.01
C SER A 255 36.72 -22.51 23.76
N GLY A 256 36.15 -22.46 22.55
CA GLY A 256 35.03 -23.33 22.19
C GLY A 256 33.73 -22.98 22.91
N PHE A 257 33.38 -21.69 23.07
CA PHE A 257 32.16 -21.30 23.79
C PHE A 257 30.89 -21.88 23.12
N ALA A 258 30.33 -22.91 23.74
CA ALA A 258 29.17 -23.65 23.24
C ALA A 258 27.86 -23.37 24.02
N VAL A 259 27.92 -22.54 25.08
CA VAL A 259 26.81 -22.33 26.01
C VAL A 259 25.66 -21.61 25.31
N THR A 260 24.56 -22.33 25.12
CA THR A 260 23.33 -21.80 24.52
C THR A 260 22.45 -21.08 25.54
N THR A 261 22.37 -21.64 26.75
CA THR A 261 21.47 -21.18 27.82
C THR A 261 22.19 -21.16 29.16
N CYS A 262 22.02 -20.07 29.89
CA CYS A 262 22.36 -19.94 31.31
C CYS A 262 21.30 -19.10 32.04
N ALA A 263 21.22 -19.19 33.38
CA ALA A 263 20.32 -18.28 34.12
C ALA A 263 20.79 -16.82 34.06
N SER A 264 22.10 -16.59 34.07
CA SER A 264 22.74 -15.29 33.84
C SER A 264 24.22 -15.49 33.50
N LEU A 265 24.82 -14.53 32.80
CA LEU A 265 26.23 -14.56 32.43
C LEU A 265 26.95 -13.34 33.02
N ALA A 266 28.01 -13.55 33.79
CA ALA A 266 28.92 -12.51 34.26
C ALA A 266 30.29 -12.69 33.62
N LEU A 267 30.76 -11.68 32.87
CA LEU A 267 32.07 -11.64 32.23
C LEU A 267 32.93 -10.55 32.88
N ALA A 268 34.04 -10.94 33.49
CA ALA A 268 35.11 -10.06 33.95
C ALA A 268 36.42 -10.50 33.28
N VAL A 269 36.42 -10.46 31.94
CA VAL A 269 37.46 -11.00 31.07
C VAL A 269 38.42 -9.92 30.56
N GLU A 270 39.66 -10.30 30.31
CA GLU A 270 40.75 -9.42 29.88
C GLU A 270 40.95 -9.44 28.34
N GLU A 271 39.87 -9.58 27.57
CA GLU A 271 39.91 -9.65 26.10
C GLU A 271 39.42 -8.35 25.43
N ALA A 272 39.98 -8.05 24.25
CA ALA A 272 39.52 -6.93 23.42
C ALA A 272 38.30 -7.31 22.54
N ASP A 273 38.04 -8.60 22.36
CA ASP A 273 36.95 -9.16 21.54
C ASP A 273 36.16 -10.19 22.37
N ILE A 274 34.85 -9.97 22.49
CA ILE A 274 33.91 -10.88 23.16
C ILE A 274 32.91 -11.38 22.11
N SER A 275 33.06 -12.62 21.68
CA SER A 275 32.18 -13.26 20.70
C SER A 275 31.52 -14.51 21.29
N LEU A 276 30.19 -14.50 21.39
CA LEU A 276 29.36 -15.55 21.99
C LEU A 276 28.28 -16.02 20.99
N PRO A 277 28.67 -16.64 19.85
CA PRO A 277 27.75 -16.93 18.76
C PRO A 277 26.69 -17.99 19.10
N THR A 278 26.89 -18.79 20.13
CA THR A 278 25.98 -19.86 20.56
C THR A 278 24.95 -19.40 21.60
N LEU A 279 25.21 -18.31 22.32
CA LEU A 279 24.36 -17.84 23.42
C LEU A 279 23.02 -17.30 22.89
N SER A 280 21.93 -17.98 23.24
CA SER A 280 20.57 -17.57 22.87
C SER A 280 19.72 -17.08 24.04
N SER A 281 20.03 -17.53 25.26
CA SER A 281 19.30 -17.15 26.48
C SER A 281 20.23 -16.96 27.69
N ALA A 282 20.13 -15.79 28.31
CA ALA A 282 20.71 -15.47 29.61
C ALA A 282 19.67 -14.64 30.38
N ALA A 283 18.65 -15.29 30.96
CA ALA A 283 17.42 -14.63 31.41
C ALA A 283 17.64 -13.48 32.43
N GLY A 284 18.59 -13.63 33.35
CA GLY A 284 19.03 -12.62 34.31
C GLY A 284 20.04 -11.60 33.76
N GLY A 285 20.31 -11.64 32.45
CA GLY A 285 21.20 -10.73 31.72
C GLY A 285 22.61 -11.26 31.49
N VAL A 286 23.33 -10.54 30.62
CA VAL A 286 24.78 -10.64 30.41
C VAL A 286 25.42 -9.39 31.01
N ALA A 287 26.13 -9.54 32.12
CA ALA A 287 26.87 -8.48 32.79
C ALA A 287 28.34 -8.50 32.34
N ILE A 288 28.79 -7.44 31.68
CA ILE A 288 30.17 -7.25 31.21
C ILE A 288 30.86 -6.24 32.13
N THR A 289 31.84 -6.70 32.90
CA THR A 289 32.75 -5.87 33.69
C THR A 289 34.03 -5.66 32.90
N ALA A 290 34.33 -4.42 32.53
CA ALA A 290 35.59 -4.10 31.85
C ALA A 290 36.79 -4.38 32.78
N GLY A 291 37.76 -5.13 32.27
CA GLY A 291 39.04 -5.38 32.92
C GLY A 291 40.05 -4.26 32.66
N THR A 292 41.33 -4.62 32.63
CA THR A 292 42.43 -3.74 32.18
C THR A 292 42.51 -3.60 30.65
N THR A 293 42.10 -4.64 29.91
CA THR A 293 42.00 -4.59 28.44
C THR A 293 40.77 -3.79 27.99
N THR A 294 40.95 -2.88 27.03
CA THR A 294 39.83 -2.15 26.42
C THR A 294 39.04 -3.08 25.49
N ILE A 295 37.75 -3.26 25.77
CA ILE A 295 36.83 -3.99 24.88
C ILE A 295 36.59 -3.17 23.61
N THR A 296 36.76 -3.81 22.46
CA THR A 296 36.65 -3.23 21.10
C THR A 296 35.59 -3.91 20.23
N ASN A 297 35.16 -5.12 20.58
CA ASN A 297 34.04 -5.81 19.94
C ASN A 297 33.21 -6.61 20.96
N VAL A 298 31.89 -6.59 20.82
CA VAL A 298 30.96 -7.50 21.52
C VAL A 298 29.94 -8.05 20.52
N ALA A 299 29.97 -9.35 20.25
CA ALA A 299 29.07 -10.03 19.33
C ALA A 299 28.29 -11.15 20.05
N ILE A 300 26.99 -10.94 20.26
CA ILE A 300 26.07 -11.88 20.93
C ILE A 300 24.78 -11.95 20.10
N THR A 301 24.92 -12.33 18.83
CA THR A 301 23.89 -12.13 17.78
C THR A 301 22.61 -12.95 17.96
N ASN A 302 22.70 -14.05 18.72
CA ASN A 302 21.59 -15.01 18.89
C ASN A 302 20.80 -14.78 20.17
N LEU A 303 21.15 -13.77 20.99
CA LEU A 303 20.47 -13.48 22.24
C LEU A 303 19.02 -13.04 21.98
N THR A 304 18.08 -13.82 22.48
CA THR A 304 16.62 -13.56 22.39
C THR A 304 15.98 -13.29 23.75
N ASN A 305 16.70 -13.59 24.84
CA ASN A 305 16.22 -13.43 26.21
C ASN A 305 17.38 -13.02 27.13
N GLY A 306 17.24 -11.89 27.82
CA GLY A 306 18.29 -11.25 28.61
C GLY A 306 18.79 -9.95 28.00
N ALA A 307 19.21 -9.00 28.85
CA ALA A 307 19.83 -7.74 28.43
C ALA A 307 21.35 -7.78 28.61
N VAL A 308 22.10 -7.15 27.71
CA VAL A 308 23.55 -6.98 27.83
C VAL A 308 23.85 -5.64 28.49
N THR A 309 24.61 -5.67 29.59
CA THR A 309 24.80 -4.51 30.47
C THR A 309 26.22 -4.45 31.04
N THR A 310 26.69 -3.25 31.39
CA THR A 310 27.87 -3.02 32.24
C THR A 310 27.50 -2.54 33.64
N ALA A 311 26.27 -2.06 33.83
CA ALA A 311 25.65 -1.72 35.11
C ALA A 311 24.12 -1.79 34.97
N ALA A 312 23.36 -1.62 36.06
CA ALA A 312 21.89 -1.64 36.02
C ALA A 312 21.35 -0.72 34.91
N ASN A 313 20.55 -1.30 33.99
CA ASN A 313 19.94 -0.65 32.83
C ASN A 313 20.92 0.10 31.88
N THR A 314 22.22 -0.18 31.98
CA THR A 314 23.29 0.58 31.29
C THR A 314 24.25 -0.33 30.55
N LEU A 315 24.60 0.00 29.31
CA LEU A 315 25.64 -0.66 28.50
C LEU A 315 26.67 0.39 28.06
N SER A 316 27.79 0.51 28.78
CA SER A 316 28.81 1.53 28.55
C SER A 316 30.13 0.91 28.06
N LEU A 317 30.25 0.80 26.73
CA LEU A 317 31.40 0.24 26.02
C LEU A 317 31.80 1.18 24.86
N ALA A 318 32.11 2.44 25.17
CA ALA A 318 32.27 3.52 24.19
C ALA A 318 33.29 3.27 23.06
N ASN A 319 34.23 2.33 23.23
CA ASN A 319 35.22 1.95 22.21
C ASN A 319 34.82 0.70 21.41
N ALA A 320 33.73 0.02 21.76
CA ALA A 320 33.35 -1.27 21.20
C ALA A 320 32.29 -1.15 20.10
N ASP A 321 32.50 -1.87 19.00
CA ASP A 321 31.44 -2.20 18.06
C ASP A 321 30.59 -3.31 18.69
N VAL A 322 29.27 -3.07 18.85
CA VAL A 322 28.37 -3.95 19.60
C VAL A 322 27.27 -4.50 18.70
N ASN A 323 27.18 -5.82 18.61
CA ASN A 323 26.16 -6.54 17.85
C ASN A 323 25.38 -7.49 18.77
N LEU A 324 24.19 -7.08 19.18
CA LEU A 324 23.25 -7.85 20.01
C LEU A 324 22.29 -8.69 19.15
N GLY A 325 22.36 -8.57 17.82
CA GLY A 325 21.42 -9.20 16.90
C GLY A 325 19.99 -8.78 17.18
N SER A 326 19.14 -9.72 17.60
CA SER A 326 17.75 -9.46 17.98
C SER A 326 17.55 -9.02 19.44
N GLY A 327 18.61 -9.02 20.25
CA GLY A 327 18.56 -8.55 21.63
C GLY A 327 18.40 -7.03 21.71
N ASP A 328 17.59 -6.55 22.66
CA ASP A 328 17.37 -5.11 22.84
C ASP A 328 18.56 -4.42 23.53
N PRO A 329 18.89 -3.17 23.15
CA PRO A 329 19.87 -2.37 23.87
C PRO A 329 19.44 -2.10 25.32
N ALA A 330 20.41 -1.79 26.17
CA ALA A 330 20.10 -1.23 27.49
C ALA A 330 19.43 0.16 27.36
N ALA A 331 18.64 0.54 28.37
CA ALA A 331 17.94 1.83 28.41
C ALA A 331 18.89 3.04 28.39
N THR A 332 20.16 2.85 28.77
CA THR A 332 21.23 3.81 28.48
C THR A 332 22.41 3.06 27.86
N THR A 333 22.65 3.27 26.57
CA THR A 333 23.68 2.59 25.79
C THR A 333 24.70 3.61 25.27
N THR A 334 25.99 3.40 25.55
CA THR A 334 27.10 4.22 25.05
C THR A 334 28.14 3.30 24.42
N VAL A 335 28.28 3.33 23.09
CA VAL A 335 29.11 2.37 22.32
C VAL A 335 29.86 3.07 21.19
N LYS A 336 30.74 2.35 20.48
CA LYS A 336 31.32 2.88 19.23
C LYS A 336 30.31 2.78 18.09
N SER A 337 29.71 1.61 17.89
CA SER A 337 28.60 1.36 16.97
C SER A 337 27.65 0.30 17.53
N LEU A 338 26.41 0.26 17.04
CA LEU A 338 25.36 -0.65 17.54
C LEU A 338 24.59 -1.34 16.41
N ASN A 339 24.37 -2.65 16.55
CA ASN A 339 23.35 -3.41 15.84
C ASN A 339 22.53 -4.21 16.85
N ALA A 340 21.22 -3.94 16.96
CA ALA A 340 20.37 -4.50 18.01
C ALA A 340 18.87 -4.43 17.66
N GLY A 341 18.01 -4.96 18.53
CA GLY A 341 16.57 -4.80 18.50
C GLY A 341 15.83 -5.91 17.76
N GLY A 342 14.78 -6.45 18.39
CA GLY A 342 14.01 -7.58 17.89
C GLY A 342 12.74 -7.18 17.13
N ALA A 343 12.32 -8.03 16.19
CA ALA A 343 11.15 -7.78 15.33
C ALA A 343 9.83 -7.53 16.09
N THR A 344 9.76 -7.93 17.36
CA THR A 344 8.61 -7.81 18.28
C THR A 344 8.79 -6.78 19.38
N SER A 345 9.99 -6.22 19.57
CA SER A 345 10.32 -5.44 20.77
C SER A 345 9.90 -3.97 20.71
N THR A 346 9.82 -3.35 21.89
CA THR A 346 9.65 -1.89 22.03
C THR A 346 10.90 -1.34 22.71
N TYR A 347 11.57 -0.39 22.07
CA TYR A 347 12.70 0.31 22.65
C TYR A 347 12.27 1.67 23.22
N GLU A 348 12.72 1.93 24.45
CA GLU A 348 12.64 3.19 25.17
C GLU A 348 13.96 3.40 25.91
N GLY A 349 14.64 4.53 25.67
CA GLY A 349 15.95 4.80 26.26
C GLY A 349 16.79 5.80 25.48
N SER A 350 18.09 5.82 25.77
CA SER A 350 19.07 6.65 25.10
C SER A 350 20.23 5.82 24.56
N ILE A 351 20.61 6.09 23.30
CA ILE A 351 21.76 5.50 22.62
C ILE A 351 22.71 6.62 22.20
N THR A 352 23.94 6.58 22.70
CA THR A 352 25.03 7.44 22.22
C THR A 352 26.06 6.55 21.51
N ALA A 353 26.33 6.81 20.23
CA ALA A 353 27.29 6.06 19.43
C ALA A 353 28.24 7.01 18.69
N SER A 354 29.54 6.73 18.69
CA SER A 354 30.49 7.51 17.86
C SER A 354 30.39 7.22 16.36
N GLY A 355 29.74 6.12 15.99
CA GLY A 355 29.54 5.62 14.63
C GLY A 355 28.06 5.28 14.39
N ALA A 356 27.81 4.26 13.56
CA ALA A 356 26.46 3.91 13.12
C ALA A 356 25.62 3.18 14.18
N VAL A 357 24.29 3.33 14.07
CA VAL A 357 23.29 2.65 14.90
C VAL A 357 22.24 1.98 14.00
N THR A 358 22.06 0.68 14.15
CA THR A 358 20.99 -0.10 13.51
C THR A 358 20.08 -0.69 14.59
N LEU A 359 18.78 -0.35 14.53
CA LEU A 359 17.75 -0.82 15.46
C LEU A 359 16.59 -1.51 14.72
N GLY A 360 16.39 -2.80 15.01
CA GLY A 360 15.33 -3.65 14.46
C GLY A 360 13.99 -3.63 15.22
N SER A 361 13.88 -2.84 16.28
CA SER A 361 12.73 -2.82 17.19
C SER A 361 11.41 -2.46 16.50
N LYS A 362 10.32 -3.11 16.91
CA LYS A 362 8.97 -2.88 16.39
C LYS A 362 8.48 -1.46 16.64
N VAL A 363 8.69 -0.99 17.86
CA VAL A 363 8.32 0.36 18.29
C VAL A 363 9.55 1.03 18.87
N VAL A 364 9.81 2.26 18.42
CA VAL A 364 10.81 3.15 19.01
C VAL A 364 10.05 4.34 19.58
N THR A 365 10.08 4.49 20.92
CA THR A 365 9.33 5.51 21.64
C THR A 365 10.15 6.12 22.76
N ASN A 366 9.85 7.36 23.15
CA ASN A 366 10.54 8.08 24.23
C ASN A 366 12.08 8.03 24.11
N THR A 367 12.59 7.97 22.88
CA THR A 367 13.95 7.56 22.58
C THR A 367 14.82 8.74 22.16
N VAL A 368 16.06 8.79 22.64
CA VAL A 368 17.10 9.71 22.14
C VAL A 368 18.25 8.91 21.54
N ILE A 369 18.53 9.09 20.24
CA ILE A 369 19.71 8.51 19.58
C ILE A 369 20.63 9.66 19.17
N ASP A 370 21.87 9.64 19.64
CA ASP A 370 22.95 10.53 19.21
C ASP A 370 24.04 9.68 18.56
N ALA A 371 24.05 9.60 17.22
CA ALA A 371 24.99 8.79 16.45
C ALA A 371 25.96 9.66 15.64
N GLY A 372 27.27 9.38 15.70
CA GLY A 372 28.27 10.01 14.84
C GLY A 372 28.33 9.44 13.42
N GLY A 373 27.68 8.30 13.18
CA GLY A 373 27.44 7.72 11.86
C GLY A 373 25.95 7.72 11.50
N ALA A 374 25.58 6.91 10.50
CA ALA A 374 24.19 6.76 10.06
C ALA A 374 23.31 6.02 11.09
N VAL A 375 22.02 6.37 11.13
CA VAL A 375 20.99 5.70 11.93
C VAL A 375 20.01 4.97 11.02
N THR A 376 19.93 3.64 11.16
CA THR A 376 18.94 2.81 10.49
C THR A 376 17.95 2.26 11.51
N LEU A 377 16.70 2.70 11.43
CA LEU A 377 15.58 2.08 12.12
C LEU A 377 14.78 1.28 11.08
N SER A 378 14.60 -0.02 11.28
CA SER A 378 13.93 -0.86 10.29
C SER A 378 13.11 -1.98 10.91
N ASN A 379 11.79 -1.95 10.73
CA ASN A 379 10.93 -3.05 11.13
C ASN A 379 9.67 -3.14 10.25
N SER A 380 9.51 -4.27 9.57
CA SER A 380 8.41 -4.51 8.61
C SER A 380 7.16 -5.18 9.22
N ALA A 381 7.08 -5.33 10.54
CA ALA A 381 5.92 -5.93 11.20
C ALA A 381 4.69 -5.02 11.18
N ALA A 382 3.50 -5.61 11.24
CA ALA A 382 2.26 -4.85 11.30
C ALA A 382 2.15 -4.06 12.63
N GLY A 383 1.89 -2.76 12.54
CA GLY A 383 1.82 -1.85 13.69
C GLY A 383 3.19 -1.47 14.25
N SER A 384 4.22 -1.39 13.41
CA SER A 384 5.53 -0.81 13.78
C SER A 384 5.49 0.72 13.72
N GLY A 385 6.31 1.38 14.55
CA GLY A 385 6.11 2.82 14.81
C GLY A 385 7.27 3.57 15.42
N LEU A 386 7.30 4.87 15.12
CA LEU A 386 8.23 5.85 15.68
C LEU A 386 7.43 7.05 16.21
N TYR A 387 7.52 7.33 17.51
CA TYR A 387 6.86 8.48 18.15
C TYR A 387 7.65 8.97 19.37
N SER A 388 7.41 10.20 19.83
CA SER A 388 8.08 10.78 21.03
C SER A 388 9.61 10.64 21.05
N SER A 389 10.28 10.73 19.89
CA SER A 389 11.70 10.36 19.74
C SER A 389 12.51 11.43 19.02
N THR A 390 13.75 11.61 19.46
CA THR A 390 14.74 12.53 18.87
C THR A 390 15.94 11.73 18.38
N ILE A 391 16.32 11.90 17.13
CA ILE A 391 17.38 11.14 16.47
C ILE A 391 18.32 12.13 15.79
N ASN A 392 19.54 12.22 16.30
CA ASN A 392 20.64 13.01 15.78
C ASN A 392 21.66 12.07 15.13
N SER A 393 22.18 12.43 13.95
CA SER A 393 22.99 11.54 13.11
C SER A 393 24.06 12.28 12.31
N GLY A 394 25.31 11.84 12.43
CA GLY A 394 26.42 12.29 11.57
C GLY A 394 26.34 11.78 10.12
N GLY A 395 25.51 10.77 9.87
CA GLY A 395 25.20 10.24 8.54
C GLY A 395 23.71 10.25 8.22
N ASP A 396 23.29 9.41 7.28
CA ASP A 396 21.87 9.27 6.90
C ASP A 396 20.99 8.78 8.06
N ILE A 397 19.73 9.23 8.11
CA ILE A 397 18.68 8.65 8.95
C ILE A 397 17.67 7.95 8.05
N THR A 398 17.58 6.63 8.15
CA THR A 398 16.56 5.83 7.45
C THR A 398 15.61 5.19 8.47
N ALA A 399 14.32 5.52 8.41
CA ALA A 399 13.27 4.92 9.21
C ALA A 399 12.29 4.14 8.31
N SER A 400 12.60 2.87 8.06
CA SER A 400 11.87 1.98 7.15
C SER A 400 10.88 1.09 7.89
N GLY A 401 9.67 0.92 7.35
CA GLY A 401 8.57 0.18 7.95
C GLY A 401 7.92 0.80 9.20
N LEU A 402 8.52 1.85 9.79
CA LEU A 402 7.97 2.54 10.95
C LEU A 402 6.96 3.64 10.55
N GLY A 403 5.76 3.60 11.12
CA GLY A 403 4.75 4.65 10.94
C GLY A 403 4.92 5.84 11.89
N LEU A 404 4.56 7.04 11.43
CA LEU A 404 4.47 8.30 12.22
C LEU A 404 3.03 8.63 12.69
N GLY A 405 2.09 7.73 12.44
CA GLY A 405 0.64 7.93 12.62
C GLY A 405 0.11 7.71 14.04
N TYR A 406 0.97 7.72 15.07
CA TYR A 406 0.59 7.42 16.45
C TYR A 406 0.12 8.66 17.22
N THR A 407 -1.10 8.60 17.77
CA THR A 407 -1.77 9.73 18.46
C THR A 407 -1.31 9.95 19.91
N GLN A 408 -0.52 9.02 20.45
CA GLN A 408 0.02 9.05 21.82
C GLN A 408 1.34 9.84 21.87
N GLY A 409 1.63 10.50 22.99
CA GLY A 409 2.92 11.13 23.25
C GLY A 409 3.22 12.40 22.45
N ALA A 410 4.51 12.69 22.29
CA ALA A 410 5.09 13.86 21.64
C ALA A 410 5.50 13.59 20.18
N GLY A 411 5.97 14.64 19.50
CA GLY A 411 6.44 14.57 18.12
C GLY A 411 7.71 13.73 17.90
N VAL A 412 8.12 13.64 16.64
CA VAL A 412 9.37 13.00 16.23
C VAL A 412 10.28 14.06 15.61
N SER A 413 11.57 14.03 15.96
CA SER A 413 12.60 14.89 15.41
C SER A 413 13.75 14.05 14.86
N LEU A 414 14.01 14.18 13.56
CA LEU A 414 15.12 13.54 12.85
C LEU A 414 16.06 14.65 12.34
N VAL A 415 17.31 14.65 12.78
CA VAL A 415 18.29 15.67 12.43
C VAL A 415 19.59 14.99 12.03
N CYS A 416 19.99 15.13 10.77
CA CYS A 416 21.35 14.81 10.37
C CYS A 416 22.17 16.09 10.21
N ASP A 417 23.28 16.18 10.95
CA ASP A 417 24.17 17.35 10.97
C ASP A 417 25.34 17.23 9.96
N GLY A 418 25.58 16.02 9.45
CA GLY A 418 26.52 15.75 8.38
C GLY A 418 26.12 16.43 7.06
N ALA A 419 27.09 17.09 6.40
CA ALA A 419 26.90 17.88 5.19
C ALA A 419 26.35 17.12 3.95
N SER A 420 26.16 15.80 4.04
CA SER A 420 25.57 14.97 2.98
C SER A 420 24.53 13.97 3.49
N GLY A 421 24.27 13.92 4.80
CA GLY A 421 23.30 12.99 5.37
C GLY A 421 21.89 13.33 4.90
N ALA A 422 21.13 12.31 4.50
CA ALA A 422 19.73 12.41 4.09
C ALA A 422 18.78 11.86 5.17
N VAL A 423 17.53 12.32 5.19
CA VAL A 423 16.46 11.74 6.02
C VAL A 423 15.43 11.04 5.13
N SER A 424 15.23 9.74 5.34
CA SER A 424 14.31 8.90 4.56
C SER A 424 13.33 8.17 5.47
N VAL A 425 12.02 8.40 5.28
CA VAL A 425 10.94 7.72 6.01
C VAL A 425 9.92 7.15 5.01
N PRO A 426 10.33 6.17 4.17
CA PRO A 426 9.62 5.82 2.94
C PRO A 426 8.24 5.20 3.15
N ASN A 427 7.92 4.71 4.35
CA ASN A 427 6.66 4.04 4.67
C ASN A 427 5.74 4.86 5.60
N ALA A 428 6.10 6.07 6.00
CA ALA A 428 5.23 6.92 6.79
C ALA A 428 4.03 7.37 5.94
N THR A 429 2.82 6.96 6.31
CA THR A 429 1.57 7.32 5.58
C THR A 429 0.85 8.54 6.16
N ALA A 430 1.04 8.84 7.45
CA ALA A 430 0.45 9.99 8.11
C ALA A 430 1.29 10.50 9.28
N THR A 431 1.19 11.80 9.61
CA THR A 431 1.69 12.36 10.87
C THR A 431 0.54 12.60 11.85
N ALA A 432 0.62 11.99 13.04
CA ALA A 432 -0.34 12.16 14.13
C ALA A 432 0.18 13.04 15.29
N LYS A 433 1.39 13.59 15.13
CA LYS A 433 2.01 14.64 15.95
C LYS A 433 2.84 15.56 15.05
N ALA A 434 3.44 16.59 15.62
CA ALA A 434 4.49 17.36 14.95
C ALA A 434 5.63 16.42 14.51
N PHE A 435 6.14 16.62 13.31
CA PHE A 435 7.24 15.86 12.74
C PHE A 435 8.29 16.83 12.22
N THR A 436 9.55 16.65 12.61
CA THR A 436 10.67 17.46 12.13
C THR A 436 11.69 16.55 11.45
N ALA A 437 12.11 16.91 10.24
CA ALA A 437 13.17 16.24 9.50
C ALA A 437 14.13 17.29 8.93
N THR A 438 15.38 17.26 9.38
CA THR A 438 16.42 18.22 8.97
C THR A 438 17.61 17.49 8.36
N ALA A 439 17.87 17.80 7.09
CA ALA A 439 18.95 17.31 6.23
C ALA A 439 19.41 18.44 5.29
N SER A 440 19.81 19.59 5.85
CA SER A 440 19.92 20.86 5.09
C SER A 440 20.92 20.84 3.92
N GLY A 441 21.88 19.92 3.92
CA GLY A 441 22.83 19.69 2.82
C GLY A 441 22.41 18.61 1.80
N SER A 442 21.28 17.93 2.01
CA SER A 442 20.87 16.72 1.28
C SER A 442 19.35 16.65 1.10
N SER A 443 18.76 15.45 1.00
CA SER A 443 17.33 15.25 0.79
C SER A 443 16.55 14.89 2.07
N VAL A 444 15.27 15.27 2.09
CA VAL A 444 14.25 14.75 3.01
C VAL A 444 13.19 14.04 2.17
N SER A 445 13.00 12.73 2.34
CA SER A 445 12.15 11.90 1.48
C SER A 445 11.10 11.12 2.28
N LEU A 446 9.82 11.41 2.01
CA LEU A 446 8.65 10.74 2.57
C LEU A 446 7.63 10.43 1.45
N PRO A 447 7.98 9.64 0.43
CA PRO A 447 7.18 9.41 -0.78
C PRO A 447 5.81 8.78 -0.52
N SER A 448 5.59 8.13 0.62
CA SER A 448 4.30 7.55 1.01
C SER A 448 3.44 8.44 1.90
N LEU A 449 3.93 9.63 2.30
CA LEU A 449 3.22 10.49 3.25
C LEU A 449 1.97 11.06 2.59
N HIS A 450 0.80 10.64 3.05
CA HIS A 450 -0.49 10.99 2.47
C HIS A 450 -1.22 12.09 3.26
N THR A 451 -1.06 12.10 4.58
CA THR A 451 -1.87 12.93 5.50
C THR A 451 -1.04 13.63 6.57
N ILE A 452 -1.17 14.95 6.69
CA ILE A 452 -0.57 15.76 7.76
C ILE A 452 -1.70 16.30 8.66
N ALA A 453 -1.93 15.67 9.82
CA ALA A 453 -3.15 15.88 10.60
C ALA A 453 -3.01 16.05 12.13
N GLY A 454 -1.90 15.66 12.74
CA GLY A 454 -1.71 15.77 14.19
C GLY A 454 -0.73 16.85 14.67
N GLY A 455 -0.18 17.64 13.75
CA GLY A 455 0.79 18.69 14.04
C GLY A 455 1.59 19.06 12.79
N ILE A 456 2.28 20.19 12.85
CA ILE A 456 3.05 20.71 11.71
C ILE A 456 4.16 19.72 11.34
N ALA A 457 4.28 19.41 10.05
CA ALA A 457 5.44 18.76 9.48
C ALA A 457 6.47 19.83 9.06
N THR A 458 7.68 19.80 9.61
CA THR A 458 8.76 20.74 9.34
C THR A 458 9.92 20.01 8.67
N LEU A 459 10.14 20.30 7.39
CA LEU A 459 11.08 19.60 6.53
C LEU A 459 12.17 20.58 6.05
N THR A 460 13.43 20.24 6.27
CA THR A 460 14.58 21.09 5.98
C THR A 460 15.61 20.30 5.19
N GLY A 461 15.32 20.05 3.91
CA GLY A 461 16.25 19.45 2.93
C GLY A 461 16.54 20.41 1.78
N ALA A 462 17.68 20.25 1.10
CA ALA A 462 17.94 20.90 -0.19
C ALA A 462 16.95 20.40 -1.27
N THR A 463 16.51 19.15 -1.16
CA THR A 463 15.31 18.63 -1.84
C THR A 463 14.35 18.03 -0.81
N VAL A 464 13.04 18.11 -1.10
CA VAL A 464 11.98 17.52 -0.27
C VAL A 464 11.03 16.75 -1.17
N ASP A 465 10.87 15.45 -0.92
CA ASP A 465 9.88 14.60 -1.57
C ASP A 465 8.75 14.25 -0.60
N VAL A 466 7.58 14.80 -0.90
CA VAL A 466 6.29 14.58 -0.22
C VAL A 466 5.17 14.40 -1.24
N SER A 467 5.52 13.79 -2.39
CA SER A 467 4.68 13.74 -3.59
C SER A 467 3.31 13.06 -3.42
N ALA A 468 3.15 12.19 -2.42
CA ALA A 468 1.86 11.54 -2.09
C ALA A 468 0.94 12.33 -1.16
N VAL A 469 1.35 13.52 -0.66
CA VAL A 469 0.54 14.31 0.30
C VAL A 469 -0.74 14.77 -0.35
N ALA A 470 -1.85 14.13 0.01
CA ALA A 470 -3.19 14.47 -0.48
C ALA A 470 -3.98 15.33 0.50
N THR A 471 -3.61 15.31 1.79
CA THR A 471 -4.29 16.00 2.88
C THR A 471 -3.32 16.74 3.80
N ASN A 472 -3.47 18.06 3.93
CA ASN A 472 -2.74 18.90 4.90
C ASN A 472 -3.70 19.74 5.74
N THR A 473 -4.04 19.28 6.95
CA THR A 473 -5.02 19.99 7.82
C THR A 473 -4.38 20.84 8.90
N THR A 474 -3.12 20.60 9.25
CA THR A 474 -2.43 21.26 10.39
C THR A 474 -1.27 22.16 9.99
N GLY A 475 -0.49 21.79 8.97
CA GLY A 475 0.52 22.66 8.38
C GLY A 475 1.76 21.91 7.88
N LEU A 476 2.36 22.45 6.81
CA LEU A 476 3.60 21.96 6.20
C LEU A 476 4.59 23.13 6.14
N THR A 477 5.80 22.93 6.65
CA THR A 477 6.90 23.89 6.58
C THR A 477 8.06 23.28 5.79
N VAL A 478 8.55 23.98 4.77
CA VAL A 478 9.69 23.54 3.93
C VAL A 478 10.72 24.66 3.91
N SER A 479 11.83 24.49 4.64
CA SER A 479 12.70 25.62 5.00
C SER A 479 13.77 25.98 3.96
N THR A 480 14.21 25.02 3.13
CA THR A 480 15.46 25.13 2.34
C THR A 480 15.35 24.70 0.88
N ALA A 481 14.36 23.88 0.50
CA ALA A 481 14.19 23.46 -0.88
C ALA A 481 13.64 24.61 -1.73
N THR A 482 14.11 24.73 -2.97
CA THR A 482 13.69 25.77 -3.93
C THR A 482 12.49 25.37 -4.78
N ALA A 483 12.10 24.10 -4.75
CA ALA A 483 10.92 23.58 -5.42
C ALA A 483 10.11 22.70 -4.45
N LEU A 484 8.79 22.71 -4.59
CA LEU A 484 7.87 21.87 -3.80
C LEU A 484 6.74 21.38 -4.69
N ASN A 485 6.79 20.09 -5.05
CA ASN A 485 5.75 19.43 -5.84
C ASN A 485 4.83 18.61 -4.93
N LEU A 486 3.53 18.88 -5.03
CA LEU A 486 2.44 18.32 -4.24
C LEU A 486 1.32 17.85 -5.21
N PRO A 487 1.61 16.91 -6.13
CA PRO A 487 0.74 16.58 -7.25
C PRO A 487 -0.56 15.90 -6.79
N ALA A 488 -0.53 15.27 -5.61
CA ALA A 488 -1.67 14.61 -4.99
C ALA A 488 -2.53 15.52 -4.08
N LEU A 489 -2.10 16.76 -3.77
CA LEU A 489 -2.75 17.59 -2.76
C LEU A 489 -4.13 18.06 -3.25
N VAL A 490 -5.19 17.59 -2.57
CA VAL A 490 -6.58 17.99 -2.84
C VAL A 490 -7.15 18.76 -1.66
N ASN A 491 -6.95 18.25 -0.43
CA ASN A 491 -7.58 18.78 0.78
C ASN A 491 -6.56 19.50 1.67
N GLY A 492 -6.64 20.83 1.76
CA GLY A 492 -5.71 21.60 2.58
C GLY A 492 -6.36 22.74 3.35
N THR A 493 -6.28 22.69 4.69
CA THR A 493 -6.62 23.80 5.60
C THR A 493 -5.40 24.26 6.40
N GLY A 494 -4.36 23.44 6.51
CA GLY A 494 -3.10 23.79 7.16
C GLY A 494 -2.31 24.78 6.31
N LYS A 495 -1.59 25.69 6.98
CA LYS A 495 -0.67 26.61 6.29
C LYS A 495 0.44 25.83 5.59
N VAL A 496 0.79 26.23 4.37
CA VAL A 496 2.07 25.88 3.74
C VAL A 496 3.02 27.04 3.94
N THR A 497 4.18 26.81 4.57
CA THR A 497 5.23 27.81 4.78
C THR A 497 6.51 27.33 4.12
N ALA A 498 6.85 27.89 2.96
CA ALA A 498 7.97 27.45 2.14
C ALA A 498 8.72 28.65 1.54
N THR A 499 9.23 29.52 2.41
CA THR A 499 9.86 30.83 2.08
C THR A 499 11.12 30.75 1.18
N ALA A 500 11.63 29.55 0.92
CA ALA A 500 12.74 29.30 -0.02
C ALA A 500 12.27 28.80 -1.39
N VAL A 501 11.01 28.37 -1.52
CA VAL A 501 10.45 27.78 -2.74
C VAL A 501 10.12 28.86 -3.76
N THR A 502 10.66 28.71 -4.97
CA THR A 502 10.37 29.53 -6.15
C THR A 502 9.61 28.76 -7.24
N ASP A 503 9.33 27.48 -7.03
CA ASP A 503 8.56 26.61 -7.93
C ASP A 503 7.60 25.75 -7.09
N PHE A 504 6.32 26.13 -7.08
CA PHE A 504 5.28 25.48 -6.26
C PHE A 504 4.22 24.86 -7.16
N ASP A 505 4.17 23.52 -7.20
CA ASP A 505 3.26 22.76 -8.06
C ASP A 505 2.26 21.95 -7.22
N ALA A 506 1.00 22.38 -7.17
CA ALA A 506 -0.10 21.68 -6.49
C ALA A 506 -1.39 21.71 -7.34
N PRO A 507 -1.40 21.04 -8.51
CA PRO A 507 -2.36 21.27 -9.59
C PRO A 507 -3.77 20.77 -9.29
N LEU A 508 -3.94 19.96 -8.24
CA LEU A 508 -5.24 19.50 -7.73
C LEU A 508 -5.74 20.29 -6.51
N TYR A 509 -4.92 21.20 -5.96
CA TYR A 509 -5.22 21.86 -4.70
C TYR A 509 -6.11 23.09 -4.92
N THR A 510 -7.33 23.03 -4.39
CA THR A 510 -8.14 24.22 -4.12
C THR A 510 -7.69 24.78 -2.79
N SER A 511 -6.94 25.88 -2.81
CA SER A 511 -6.36 26.43 -1.58
C SER A 511 -7.45 26.94 -0.63
N ASN A 512 -7.46 26.42 0.60
CA ASN A 512 -8.26 26.92 1.73
C ASN A 512 -7.39 27.27 2.95
N GLY A 513 -6.18 26.72 3.05
CA GLY A 513 -5.12 27.20 3.93
C GLY A 513 -4.22 28.23 3.23
N THR A 514 -3.57 29.10 4.01
CA THR A 514 -2.61 30.08 3.48
C THR A 514 -1.35 29.40 2.96
N ILE A 515 -0.83 29.89 1.84
CA ILE A 515 0.43 29.52 1.21
C ILE A 515 1.38 30.72 1.36
N ASP A 516 2.64 30.45 1.73
CA ASP A 516 3.68 31.42 2.04
C ASP A 516 4.98 30.90 1.38
N LEU A 517 5.57 31.67 0.45
CA LEU A 517 6.56 31.21 -0.54
C LEU A 517 7.75 32.18 -0.68
N GLY A 518 8.77 31.76 -1.43
CA GLY A 518 9.86 32.64 -1.84
C GLY A 518 9.42 33.73 -2.81
N ALA A 519 10.07 34.90 -2.74
CA ALA A 519 9.87 35.97 -3.71
C ALA A 519 10.28 35.49 -5.12
N GLY A 520 9.45 35.81 -6.12
CA GLY A 520 9.63 35.37 -7.50
C GLY A 520 9.07 33.99 -7.82
N ALA A 521 8.32 33.35 -6.91
CA ALA A 521 7.79 32.01 -7.15
C ALA A 521 6.83 31.91 -8.36
N ASP A 522 6.92 30.82 -9.11
CA ASP A 522 5.84 30.34 -9.97
C ASP A 522 4.92 29.40 -9.16
N VAL A 523 3.61 29.47 -9.39
CA VAL A 523 2.58 28.87 -8.53
C VAL A 523 1.52 28.20 -9.39
N VAL A 524 1.42 26.88 -9.29
CA VAL A 524 0.37 26.08 -9.94
C VAL A 524 -0.62 25.57 -8.88
N LEU A 525 -1.90 25.88 -9.07
CA LEU A 525 -3.01 25.48 -8.21
C LEU A 525 -4.20 25.02 -9.05
N LYS A 526 -5.13 24.28 -8.42
CA LYS A 526 -6.46 24.09 -9.01
C LYS A 526 -7.26 25.39 -8.96
N ALA A 527 -7.39 25.94 -7.75
CA ALA A 527 -8.16 27.14 -7.47
C ALA A 527 -7.71 27.81 -6.17
N MET A 528 -8.17 29.04 -5.93
CA MET A 528 -8.03 29.78 -4.68
C MET A 528 -9.42 30.20 -4.18
N THR A 529 -9.78 29.88 -2.93
CA THR A 529 -11.06 30.36 -2.35
C THR A 529 -11.02 31.81 -1.89
N ALA A 530 -9.84 32.37 -1.63
CA ALA A 530 -9.64 33.79 -1.38
C ALA A 530 -8.23 34.23 -1.81
N ILE A 531 -8.07 35.50 -2.19
CA ILE A 531 -6.76 36.09 -2.55
C ILE A 531 -5.75 36.02 -1.39
N GLY A 532 -6.22 36.09 -0.14
CA GLY A 532 -5.40 35.95 1.07
C GLY A 532 -4.84 34.55 1.32
N ASN A 533 -5.24 33.55 0.51
CA ASN A 533 -4.67 32.21 0.58
C ASN A 533 -3.26 32.16 -0.04
N LEU A 534 -2.81 33.21 -0.73
CA LEU A 534 -1.42 33.36 -1.17
C LEU A 534 -0.83 34.62 -0.54
N SER A 535 -0.04 34.44 0.51
CA SER A 535 0.53 35.51 1.34
C SER A 535 1.42 36.45 0.51
N ASP A 536 2.17 35.84 -0.42
CA ASP A 536 3.21 36.48 -1.24
C ASP A 536 2.70 36.92 -2.61
N LEU A 537 1.39 37.15 -2.76
CA LEU A 537 0.77 37.57 -4.01
C LEU A 537 1.47 38.79 -4.64
N THR A 538 2.02 39.69 -3.81
CA THR A 538 2.75 40.89 -4.28
C THR A 538 4.13 40.60 -4.91
N THR A 539 4.69 39.42 -4.68
CA THR A 539 6.09 39.05 -5.00
C THR A 539 6.24 37.82 -5.88
N ILE A 540 5.19 37.02 -6.12
CA ILE A 540 5.22 35.90 -7.09
C ILE A 540 5.51 36.38 -8.53
N SER A 541 6.09 35.51 -9.35
CA SER A 541 6.38 35.74 -10.77
C SER A 541 5.39 35.06 -11.72
N GLY A 542 4.77 33.95 -11.31
CA GLY A 542 3.82 33.20 -12.13
C GLY A 542 2.64 32.68 -11.32
N LEU A 543 1.47 32.61 -11.96
CA LEU A 543 0.26 32.04 -11.38
C LEU A 543 -0.51 31.25 -12.44
N THR A 544 -0.73 29.97 -12.17
CA THR A 544 -1.53 29.06 -12.98
C THR A 544 -2.67 28.49 -12.14
N LEU A 545 -3.91 28.77 -12.55
CA LEU A 545 -5.15 28.24 -11.97
C LEU A 545 -5.87 27.39 -13.02
N SER A 546 -6.26 26.16 -12.68
CA SER A 546 -6.83 25.19 -13.63
C SER A 546 -8.35 25.03 -13.57
N GLU A 547 -9.03 25.43 -12.48
CA GLU A 547 -10.50 25.37 -12.35
C GLU A 547 -11.04 26.36 -11.29
N GLN A 548 -10.84 27.65 -11.51
CA GLN A 548 -11.20 28.71 -10.56
C GLN A 548 -12.71 28.97 -10.49
N ASP A 549 -13.29 28.93 -9.28
CA ASP A 549 -14.74 29.11 -9.01
C ASP A 549 -15.08 30.35 -8.16
N ALA A 550 -14.07 31.06 -7.63
CA ALA A 550 -14.26 32.31 -6.89
C ALA A 550 -13.71 33.52 -7.68
N SER A 551 -14.39 34.67 -7.57
CA SER A 551 -13.88 35.92 -8.16
C SER A 551 -12.55 36.35 -7.51
N LEU A 552 -11.56 36.74 -8.32
CA LEU A 552 -10.24 37.19 -7.86
C LEU A 552 -9.94 38.62 -8.34
N ASP A 553 -9.46 39.45 -7.41
CA ASP A 553 -8.79 40.71 -7.71
C ASP A 553 -7.28 40.54 -7.45
N LEU A 554 -6.51 40.46 -8.53
CA LEU A 554 -5.05 40.32 -8.52
C LEU A 554 -4.34 41.66 -8.71
N SER A 555 -5.02 42.81 -8.55
CA SER A 555 -4.43 44.14 -8.75
C SER A 555 -3.24 44.45 -7.83
N THR A 556 -3.07 43.70 -6.75
CA THR A 556 -1.91 43.74 -5.84
C THR A 556 -0.69 42.93 -6.31
N ALA A 557 -0.85 42.07 -7.33
CA ALA A 557 0.18 41.14 -7.82
C ALA A 557 1.26 41.80 -8.69
N VAL A 558 1.87 42.88 -8.20
CA VAL A 558 2.75 43.77 -8.99
C VAL A 558 4.00 43.09 -9.59
N LYS A 559 4.42 41.93 -9.08
CA LYS A 559 5.54 41.14 -9.62
C LYS A 559 5.15 39.98 -10.55
N LEU A 560 3.86 39.71 -10.70
CA LEU A 560 3.36 38.69 -11.62
C LEU A 560 3.80 39.02 -13.05
N VAL A 561 4.41 38.06 -13.75
CA VAL A 561 4.89 38.17 -15.14
C VAL A 561 3.96 37.42 -16.11
N THR A 562 3.47 36.25 -15.68
CA THR A 562 2.59 35.37 -16.45
C THR A 562 1.38 34.96 -15.62
N LEU A 563 0.19 35.10 -16.20
CA LEU A 563 -1.07 34.59 -15.63
C LEU A 563 -1.70 33.57 -16.57
N ASN A 564 -1.88 32.34 -16.10
CA ASN A 564 -2.70 31.31 -16.75
C ASN A 564 -3.95 31.08 -15.89
N TYR A 565 -5.12 31.51 -16.35
CA TYR A 565 -6.35 31.49 -15.57
C TYR A 565 -7.43 30.69 -16.30
N THR A 566 -7.71 29.49 -15.80
CA THR A 566 -8.88 28.72 -16.21
C THR A 566 -9.96 28.87 -15.16
N ALA A 567 -11.03 29.59 -15.48
CA ALA A 567 -12.26 29.53 -14.71
C ALA A 567 -12.91 28.15 -14.87
N LYS A 568 -13.74 27.77 -13.90
CA LYS A 568 -14.62 26.61 -13.98
C LYS A 568 -15.43 26.62 -15.28
N ALA A 569 -15.63 25.44 -15.85
CA ALA A 569 -16.34 25.30 -17.11
C ALA A 569 -17.85 25.49 -16.92
N ILE A 570 -18.48 26.32 -17.76
CA ILE A 570 -19.93 26.44 -17.80
C ILE A 570 -20.51 25.15 -18.39
N ALA A 571 -21.46 24.54 -17.69
CA ALA A 571 -22.17 23.36 -18.17
C ALA A 571 -22.89 23.65 -19.50
N ALA A 572 -22.91 22.69 -20.43
CA ALA A 572 -23.53 22.86 -21.74
C ALA A 572 -25.03 23.23 -21.62
N GLY A 573 -25.40 24.43 -22.05
CA GLY A 573 -26.75 24.98 -21.93
C GLY A 573 -27.01 25.80 -20.66
N GLY A 574 -26.05 25.88 -19.74
CA GLY A 574 -26.11 26.65 -18.49
C GLY A 574 -25.77 28.14 -18.62
N ASN A 575 -25.84 28.71 -19.83
CA ASN A 575 -25.26 30.00 -20.24
C ASN A 575 -25.76 31.27 -19.48
N ALA A 576 -26.59 31.12 -18.45
CA ALA A 576 -27.27 32.21 -17.74
C ALA A 576 -26.85 32.40 -16.26
N ALA A 577 -26.13 31.46 -15.64
CA ALA A 577 -25.74 31.53 -14.22
C ALA A 577 -24.42 30.80 -13.93
N GLU A 578 -23.71 31.27 -12.90
CA GLU A 578 -22.29 30.96 -12.55
C GLU A 578 -21.26 31.56 -13.52
N ALA A 579 -20.49 32.53 -13.02
CA ALA A 579 -19.51 33.28 -13.78
C ALA A 579 -18.56 34.00 -12.79
N THR A 580 -17.26 33.71 -12.83
CA THR A 580 -16.27 34.35 -11.92
C THR A 580 -15.77 35.67 -12.47
N ASP A 581 -15.46 36.64 -11.60
CA ASP A 581 -14.76 37.86 -12.01
C ASP A 581 -13.24 37.70 -11.90
N LEU A 582 -12.53 38.26 -12.87
CA LEU A 582 -11.08 38.41 -12.83
C LEU A 582 -10.71 39.88 -13.03
N THR A 583 -10.18 40.52 -12.00
CA THR A 583 -9.66 41.89 -12.08
C THR A 583 -8.14 41.89 -11.91
N VAL A 584 -7.45 42.54 -12.85
CA VAL A 584 -6.01 42.79 -12.82
C VAL A 584 -5.77 44.23 -13.24
N ALA A 585 -5.94 45.18 -12.31
CA ALA A 585 -5.96 46.62 -12.58
C ALA A 585 -4.72 47.35 -12.03
N HIS A 586 -3.54 47.06 -12.60
CA HIS A 586 -2.31 47.77 -12.27
C HIS A 586 -2.24 49.14 -12.96
N LEU A 587 -2.88 50.14 -12.36
CA LEU A 587 -2.94 51.53 -12.86
C LEU A 587 -1.61 52.31 -12.75
N THR A 588 -0.48 51.64 -12.47
CA THR A 588 0.84 52.24 -12.32
C THR A 588 1.91 51.40 -13.00
N SER A 589 3.06 52.01 -13.34
CA SER A 589 4.23 51.34 -13.92
C SER A 589 4.93 50.32 -13.01
N ALA A 590 4.34 49.97 -11.85
CA ALA A 590 4.88 48.96 -10.93
C ALA A 590 4.60 47.51 -11.38
N SER A 591 3.65 47.30 -12.30
CA SER A 591 3.31 45.99 -12.87
C SER A 591 4.49 45.35 -13.61
N SER A 592 4.64 44.04 -13.46
CA SER A 592 5.59 43.20 -14.21
C SER A 592 4.90 42.31 -15.26
N LEU A 593 3.58 42.38 -15.36
CA LEU A 593 2.75 41.43 -16.12
C LEU A 593 2.94 41.63 -17.63
N THR A 594 3.35 40.56 -18.33
CA THR A 594 3.59 40.56 -19.78
C THR A 594 2.58 39.71 -20.54
N THR A 595 2.20 38.54 -19.99
CA THR A 595 1.40 37.52 -20.68
C THR A 595 0.21 37.09 -19.84
N VAL A 596 -0.98 37.09 -20.45
CA VAL A 596 -2.21 36.62 -19.82
C VAL A 596 -2.92 35.62 -20.74
N ASN A 597 -3.16 34.41 -20.25
CA ASN A 597 -3.96 33.39 -20.92
C ASN A 597 -5.20 33.09 -20.06
N ILE A 598 -6.41 33.31 -20.58
CA ILE A 598 -7.66 33.03 -19.87
C ILE A 598 -8.56 32.07 -20.64
N THR A 599 -9.27 31.20 -19.92
CA THR A 599 -10.32 30.32 -20.47
C THR A 599 -11.33 29.93 -19.39
N GLY A 600 -12.39 29.20 -19.74
CA GLY A 600 -13.49 28.84 -18.82
C GLY A 600 -14.67 29.80 -18.88
N GLY A 601 -15.45 29.90 -17.78
CA GLY A 601 -16.62 30.79 -17.67
C GLY A 601 -16.42 31.99 -16.74
N MET A 602 -16.49 33.21 -17.26
CA MET A 602 -16.29 34.45 -16.49
C MET A 602 -17.40 35.48 -16.72
N ASP A 603 -17.73 36.29 -15.69
CA ASP A 603 -18.70 37.39 -15.85
C ASP A 603 -17.94 38.64 -16.27
N ASN A 604 -17.09 39.18 -15.40
CA ASN A 604 -16.31 40.38 -15.68
C ASN A 604 -14.80 40.10 -15.66
N VAL A 605 -14.14 40.35 -16.78
CA VAL A 605 -12.69 40.29 -16.95
C VAL A 605 -12.15 41.69 -17.23
N VAL A 606 -11.31 42.19 -16.34
CA VAL A 606 -10.71 43.52 -16.43
C VAL A 606 -9.18 43.40 -16.37
N LEU A 607 -8.52 43.58 -17.51
CA LEU A 607 -7.06 43.48 -17.65
C LEU A 607 -6.45 44.84 -17.99
N LYS A 608 -5.77 45.47 -17.02
CA LYS A 608 -5.14 46.79 -17.20
C LYS A 608 -3.72 46.73 -16.64
N ALA A 609 -2.74 46.60 -17.51
CA ALA A 609 -1.33 46.51 -17.11
C ALA A 609 -0.43 47.17 -18.17
N PRO A 610 0.45 48.12 -17.79
CA PRO A 610 1.20 48.92 -18.76
C PRO A 610 2.30 48.16 -19.52
N LEU A 611 2.79 47.03 -18.98
CA LEU A 611 3.81 46.18 -19.60
C LEU A 611 3.24 44.91 -20.27
N MET A 612 1.92 44.74 -20.27
CA MET A 612 1.26 43.57 -20.85
C MET A 612 1.39 43.60 -22.37
N THR A 613 2.00 42.57 -22.95
CA THR A 613 2.30 42.47 -24.39
C THR A 613 1.36 41.53 -25.14
N SER A 614 0.83 40.51 -24.45
CA SER A 614 -0.02 39.48 -25.04
C SER A 614 -1.19 39.09 -24.14
N ILE A 615 -2.38 38.95 -24.74
CA ILE A 615 -3.55 38.34 -24.12
C ILE A 615 -4.11 37.26 -25.06
N THR A 616 -4.35 36.06 -24.52
CA THR A 616 -5.15 35.02 -25.18
C THR A 616 -6.40 34.75 -24.34
N THR A 617 -7.56 34.67 -25.00
CA THR A 617 -8.84 34.39 -24.34
C THR A 617 -9.52 33.15 -24.93
N GLY A 618 -10.33 32.46 -24.14
CA GLY A 618 -11.05 31.25 -24.52
C GLY A 618 -12.32 31.06 -23.69
N GLY A 619 -13.16 30.09 -24.06
CA GLY A 619 -14.38 29.75 -23.31
C GLY A 619 -15.49 30.79 -23.49
N PHE A 620 -16.06 31.27 -22.38
CA PHE A 620 -17.19 32.19 -22.35
C PHE A 620 -16.93 33.35 -21.37
N ILE A 621 -17.09 34.58 -21.82
CA ILE A 621 -16.90 35.80 -21.01
C ILE A 621 -18.07 36.74 -21.28
N ARG A 622 -18.74 37.27 -20.26
CA ARG A 622 -19.75 38.32 -20.47
C ARG A 622 -19.09 39.64 -20.82
N THR A 623 -18.26 40.17 -19.95
CA THR A 623 -17.61 41.46 -20.09
C THR A 623 -16.10 41.27 -20.14
N PHE A 624 -15.47 41.64 -21.25
CA PHE A 624 -14.02 41.66 -21.39
C PHE A 624 -13.55 43.10 -21.63
N THR A 625 -12.78 43.66 -20.71
CA THR A 625 -12.19 45.00 -20.80
C THR A 625 -10.68 44.92 -20.71
N THR A 626 -9.98 45.43 -21.73
CA THR A 626 -8.52 45.54 -21.71
C THR A 626 -7.99 46.91 -22.13
N THR A 627 -6.88 47.31 -21.51
CA THR A 627 -6.04 48.43 -21.96
C THR A 627 -4.57 48.20 -21.56
N GLY A 628 -3.64 48.67 -22.40
CA GLY A 628 -2.20 48.52 -22.14
C GLY A 628 -1.35 49.12 -23.25
N THR A 629 -0.50 50.09 -22.90
CA THR A 629 0.36 50.82 -23.86
C THR A 629 1.50 49.99 -24.45
N ALA A 630 1.71 48.76 -23.99
CA ALA A 630 2.66 47.79 -24.56
C ALA A 630 1.96 46.59 -25.25
N LEU A 631 0.62 46.55 -25.27
CA LEU A 631 -0.16 45.40 -25.71
C LEU A 631 -0.17 45.32 -27.24
N THR A 632 0.57 44.37 -27.79
CA THR A 632 0.76 44.20 -29.24
C THR A 632 0.02 42.99 -29.82
N SER A 633 -0.48 42.08 -28.97
CA SER A 633 -1.28 40.93 -29.38
C SER A 633 -2.49 40.71 -28.46
N VAL A 634 -3.68 40.64 -29.03
CA VAL A 634 -4.92 40.25 -28.35
C VAL A 634 -5.63 39.19 -29.21
N VAL A 635 -5.75 37.98 -28.68
CA VAL A 635 -6.45 36.86 -29.34
C VAL A 635 -7.79 36.63 -28.67
N ILE A 636 -8.87 36.92 -29.40
CA ILE A 636 -10.25 36.71 -28.97
C ILE A 636 -10.70 35.30 -29.39
N GLY A 637 -10.54 34.33 -28.49
CA GLY A 637 -11.04 32.96 -28.65
C GLY A 637 -12.21 32.63 -27.73
N HIS A 638 -12.74 33.62 -26.99
CA HIS A 638 -13.93 33.48 -26.16
C HIS A 638 -15.21 33.87 -26.89
N GLN A 639 -16.33 33.37 -26.40
CA GLN A 639 -17.68 33.75 -26.80
C GLN A 639 -18.34 34.63 -25.73
N GLY A 640 -19.36 35.41 -26.09
CA GLY A 640 -20.27 36.02 -25.11
C GLY A 640 -21.11 34.97 -24.38
N LEU A 641 -21.95 35.41 -23.43
CA LEU A 641 -22.93 34.57 -22.76
C LEU A 641 -24.33 34.72 -23.35
N ASN A 642 -25.02 33.59 -23.51
CA ASN A 642 -26.39 33.52 -24.04
C ASN A 642 -27.41 33.64 -22.91
N GLY A 643 -28.00 34.84 -22.78
CA GLY A 643 -28.96 35.17 -21.73
C GLY A 643 -28.36 35.96 -20.56
N GLY A 644 -29.22 36.62 -19.80
CA GLY A 644 -28.82 37.60 -18.79
C GLY A 644 -28.48 38.96 -19.40
N ALA A 645 -27.59 39.71 -18.75
CA ALA A 645 -27.11 41.00 -19.25
C ALA A 645 -26.30 40.85 -20.56
N PRO A 646 -26.30 41.87 -21.44
CA PRO A 646 -25.54 41.84 -22.69
C PRO A 646 -24.05 41.57 -22.44
N SER A 647 -23.42 40.83 -23.35
CA SER A 647 -21.97 40.67 -23.35
C SER A 647 -21.30 41.92 -23.95
N GLU A 648 -20.17 42.35 -23.41
CA GLU A 648 -19.52 43.62 -23.71
C GLU A 648 -18.01 43.39 -23.95
N LEU A 649 -17.48 43.89 -25.07
CA LEU A 649 -16.07 43.85 -25.42
C LEU A 649 -15.50 45.28 -25.42
N SER A 650 -14.41 45.52 -24.70
CA SER A 650 -13.69 46.80 -24.69
C SER A 650 -12.18 46.59 -24.86
N VAL A 651 -11.61 47.11 -25.94
CA VAL A 651 -10.17 47.05 -26.26
C VAL A 651 -9.69 48.46 -26.56
N THR A 652 -8.96 49.06 -25.62
CA THR A 652 -8.68 50.51 -25.66
C THR A 652 -7.23 50.87 -25.40
N GLY A 653 -6.69 51.87 -26.10
CA GLY A 653 -5.35 52.41 -25.84
C GLY A 653 -4.21 51.39 -25.98
N THR A 654 -4.30 50.48 -26.95
CA THR A 654 -3.31 49.40 -27.20
C THR A 654 -2.45 49.65 -28.44
N LEU A 655 -1.42 48.82 -28.64
CA LEU A 655 -0.54 48.78 -29.82
C LEU A 655 -0.77 47.53 -30.69
N ILE A 656 -1.95 46.90 -30.61
CA ILE A 656 -2.28 45.77 -31.47
C ILE A 656 -2.37 46.23 -32.93
N GLN A 657 -1.87 45.42 -33.87
CA GLN A 657 -1.94 45.74 -35.30
C GLN A 657 -3.24 45.25 -35.96
N SER A 658 -3.80 44.15 -35.44
CA SER A 658 -5.05 43.56 -35.88
C SER A 658 -5.90 43.09 -34.70
N LEU A 659 -7.21 42.99 -34.92
CA LEU A 659 -8.17 42.41 -33.98
C LEU A 659 -9.17 41.53 -34.75
N ASP A 660 -9.19 40.23 -34.45
CA ASP A 660 -10.14 39.29 -35.05
C ASP A 660 -11.28 38.99 -34.07
N LEU A 661 -12.51 39.33 -34.46
CA LEU A 661 -13.75 39.11 -33.73
C LEU A 661 -14.67 38.11 -34.45
N SER A 662 -14.21 37.46 -35.54
CA SER A 662 -15.03 36.61 -36.42
C SER A 662 -15.78 35.49 -35.69
N GLY A 663 -15.17 34.92 -34.65
CA GLY A 663 -15.74 33.87 -33.81
C GLY A 663 -16.81 34.36 -32.83
N LEU A 664 -16.78 35.63 -32.41
CA LEU A 664 -17.53 36.17 -31.27
C LEU A 664 -19.06 36.09 -31.48
N LYS A 665 -19.81 35.65 -30.47
CA LYS A 665 -21.28 35.50 -30.46
C LYS A 665 -21.90 36.11 -29.20
N TRP A 666 -23.20 36.38 -29.23
CA TRP A 666 -24.00 36.89 -28.11
C TRP A 666 -23.50 38.22 -27.54
N ILE A 667 -22.97 39.08 -28.42
CA ILE A 667 -22.34 40.35 -28.07
C ILE A 667 -23.35 41.52 -28.15
N GLY A 668 -23.51 42.26 -27.06
CA GLY A 668 -24.36 43.45 -26.95
C GLY A 668 -23.57 44.76 -27.02
N GLY A 669 -22.25 44.74 -26.89
CA GLY A 669 -21.42 45.89 -27.24
C GLY A 669 -19.97 45.59 -27.60
N ILE A 670 -19.41 46.40 -28.48
CA ILE A 670 -18.03 46.37 -28.96
C ILE A 670 -17.49 47.80 -28.92
N THR A 671 -16.49 48.05 -28.07
CA THR A 671 -15.77 49.33 -27.97
C THR A 671 -14.31 49.10 -28.30
N VAL A 672 -13.84 49.63 -29.43
CA VAL A 672 -12.45 49.53 -29.88
C VAL A 672 -11.95 50.93 -30.16
N THR A 673 -11.24 51.54 -29.21
CA THR A 673 -10.90 52.98 -29.29
C THR A 673 -9.48 53.34 -28.84
N GLY A 674 -8.87 54.32 -29.52
CA GLY A 674 -7.54 54.82 -29.15
C GLY A 674 -6.39 53.85 -29.46
N ASN A 675 -6.58 52.84 -30.30
CA ASN A 675 -5.55 51.85 -30.62
C ASN A 675 -4.70 52.34 -31.79
N ALA A 676 -3.65 53.10 -31.48
CA ALA A 676 -2.83 53.87 -32.43
C ALA A 676 -2.00 53.03 -33.42
N SER A 677 -2.08 51.70 -33.37
CA SER A 677 -1.43 50.79 -34.34
C SER A 677 -2.41 49.84 -35.04
N LEU A 678 -3.70 49.89 -34.70
CA LEU A 678 -4.72 48.97 -35.20
C LEU A 678 -5.14 49.34 -36.62
N THR A 679 -4.66 48.57 -37.59
CA THR A 679 -4.89 48.78 -39.04
C THR A 679 -5.89 47.80 -39.63
N ALA A 680 -6.23 46.71 -38.93
CA ALA A 680 -7.16 45.69 -39.42
C ALA A 680 -8.13 45.19 -38.32
N ILE A 681 -9.44 45.20 -38.60
CA ILE A 681 -10.46 44.57 -37.75
C ILE A 681 -11.28 43.59 -38.59
N THR A 682 -11.37 42.33 -38.14
CA THR A 682 -12.35 41.37 -38.67
C THR A 682 -13.55 41.36 -37.74
N MET A 683 -14.72 41.81 -38.22
CA MET A 683 -15.96 41.80 -37.42
C MET A 683 -16.55 40.39 -37.30
N PRO A 684 -17.47 40.15 -36.35
CA PRO A 684 -18.15 38.86 -36.21
C PRO A 684 -18.87 38.42 -37.50
N THR A 685 -19.03 37.11 -37.70
CA THR A 685 -19.67 36.59 -38.92
C THR A 685 -21.18 36.86 -38.97
N ALA A 686 -21.78 36.87 -40.17
CA ALA A 686 -23.25 36.93 -40.34
C ALA A 686 -23.99 35.84 -39.54
N THR A 687 -23.39 34.65 -39.42
CA THR A 687 -23.94 33.55 -38.59
C THR A 687 -24.00 33.95 -37.12
N ALA A 688 -23.01 34.66 -36.60
CA ALA A 688 -23.03 35.17 -35.23
C ALA A 688 -24.11 36.24 -35.00
N ALA A 689 -24.49 37.03 -36.02
CA ALA A 689 -25.65 37.93 -35.93
C ALA A 689 -26.99 37.18 -35.75
N ALA A 690 -27.11 35.95 -36.28
CA ALA A 690 -28.28 35.11 -36.03
C ALA A 690 -28.28 34.55 -34.60
N ASP A 691 -27.12 34.18 -34.05
CA ASP A 691 -27.00 33.75 -32.64
C ASP A 691 -27.33 34.88 -31.66
N ASN A 692 -27.12 36.14 -32.05
CA ASN A 692 -27.54 37.35 -31.30
C ASN A 692 -29.07 37.53 -31.17
N ALA A 693 -29.91 36.71 -31.83
CA ALA A 693 -31.38 36.78 -31.72
C ALA A 693 -31.93 36.53 -30.30
N ASN A 694 -31.10 36.03 -29.38
CA ASN A 694 -31.50 35.57 -28.05
C ASN A 694 -30.83 36.35 -26.88
N VAL A 695 -30.19 37.49 -27.16
CA VAL A 695 -29.61 38.36 -26.10
C VAL A 695 -30.76 38.93 -25.25
N ALA A 696 -30.77 38.60 -23.95
CA ALA A 696 -31.98 38.76 -23.15
C ALA A 696 -32.31 40.22 -22.77
N THR A 697 -33.60 40.50 -22.70
CA THR A 697 -34.24 41.63 -21.99
C THR A 697 -33.99 43.08 -22.40
N THR A 698 -32.93 43.44 -23.14
CA THR A 698 -32.74 44.84 -23.61
C THR A 698 -32.52 45.02 -25.12
N GLY A 699 -32.22 43.95 -25.86
CA GLY A 699 -32.16 43.96 -27.34
C GLY A 699 -31.09 44.89 -27.97
N ARG A 700 -30.20 45.50 -27.18
CA ARG A 700 -29.23 46.49 -27.66
C ARG A 700 -27.95 45.84 -28.21
N VAL A 701 -27.48 46.34 -29.35
CA VAL A 701 -26.12 46.13 -29.86
C VAL A 701 -25.48 47.50 -30.10
N THR A 702 -24.38 47.81 -29.40
CA THR A 702 -23.64 49.07 -29.56
C THR A 702 -22.22 48.82 -30.10
N VAL A 703 -21.87 49.43 -31.24
CA VAL A 703 -20.53 49.34 -31.83
C VAL A 703 -19.88 50.71 -31.84
N THR A 704 -18.72 50.86 -31.22
CA THR A 704 -17.95 52.10 -31.20
C THR A 704 -16.51 51.80 -31.59
N ILE A 705 -16.14 52.23 -32.80
CA ILE A 705 -14.80 52.08 -33.36
C ILE A 705 -14.32 53.49 -33.73
N ASN A 706 -13.40 54.03 -32.94
CA ASN A 706 -13.08 55.47 -32.94
C ASN A 706 -11.60 55.69 -32.62
N ASN A 707 -10.93 56.65 -33.28
CA ASN A 707 -9.53 57.02 -33.01
C ASN A 707 -8.57 55.79 -33.02
N ASN A 708 -8.63 54.99 -34.08
CA ASN A 708 -7.71 53.87 -34.34
C ASN A 708 -7.02 54.10 -35.69
N ALA A 709 -5.87 53.48 -35.94
CA ALA A 709 -5.12 53.62 -37.20
C ALA A 709 -5.74 52.90 -38.43
N LEU A 710 -7.07 52.85 -38.53
CA LEU A 710 -7.80 52.23 -39.63
C LEU A 710 -7.73 53.11 -40.88
N THR A 711 -7.15 52.59 -41.96
CA THR A 711 -7.00 53.33 -43.21
C THR A 711 -7.94 52.83 -44.30
N GLY A 712 -8.60 53.76 -44.98
CA GLY A 712 -9.32 53.55 -46.23
C GLY A 712 -9.27 54.82 -47.07
N ALA A 713 -9.53 54.74 -48.37
CA ALA A 713 -9.53 55.89 -49.27
C ALA A 713 -10.95 56.13 -49.82
N TRP A 714 -11.57 57.24 -49.40
CA TRP A 714 -12.90 57.64 -49.85
C TRP A 714 -12.85 58.30 -51.22
N THR A 715 -13.75 57.91 -52.13
CA THR A 715 -14.03 58.64 -53.37
C THR A 715 -15.37 59.34 -53.22
N ARG A 716 -15.36 60.68 -53.32
CA ARG A 716 -16.53 61.55 -53.20
C ARG A 716 -17.59 61.21 -54.25
N SER A 717 -18.85 61.56 -53.95
CA SER A 717 -19.94 61.42 -54.92
C SER A 717 -19.77 62.39 -56.09
N VAL A 718 -20.39 62.04 -57.22
CA VAL A 718 -20.38 62.86 -58.43
C VAL A 718 -21.81 63.31 -58.73
N THR A 719 -22.08 64.59 -58.48
CA THR A 719 -23.37 65.24 -58.75
C THR A 719 -23.76 65.11 -60.23
N ALA A 720 -25.03 64.78 -60.47
CA ALA A 720 -25.55 64.62 -61.83
C ALA A 720 -25.46 65.94 -62.62
N THR A 721 -25.02 65.84 -63.88
CA THR A 721 -24.94 66.97 -64.81
C THR A 721 -25.58 66.58 -66.14
N GLY A 722 -25.74 67.54 -67.07
CA GLY A 722 -26.30 67.27 -68.40
C GLY A 722 -25.52 66.27 -69.27
N SER A 723 -24.42 65.71 -68.78
CA SER A 723 -23.60 64.71 -69.49
C SER A 723 -23.25 63.45 -68.68
N ASN A 724 -23.48 63.44 -67.35
CA ASN A 724 -23.15 62.32 -66.46
C ASN A 724 -24.31 61.99 -65.52
N VAL A 725 -24.54 60.69 -65.31
CA VAL A 725 -25.46 60.18 -64.27
C VAL A 725 -24.83 60.38 -62.89
N TYR A 726 -25.66 60.54 -61.86
CA TYR A 726 -25.22 60.56 -60.46
C TYR A 726 -24.43 59.28 -60.12
N VAL A 727 -23.31 59.44 -59.43
CA VAL A 727 -22.53 58.33 -58.85
C VAL A 727 -22.37 58.59 -57.36
N GLU A 728 -22.85 57.67 -56.53
CA GLU A 728 -22.71 57.75 -55.08
C GLU A 728 -21.24 57.57 -54.68
N GLY A 729 -20.84 58.17 -53.55
CA GLY A 729 -19.48 58.02 -53.03
C GLY A 729 -19.18 56.57 -52.61
N PHE A 730 -17.91 56.16 -52.66
CA PHE A 730 -17.51 54.78 -52.35
C PHE A 730 -16.08 54.67 -51.82
N TRP A 731 -15.82 53.57 -51.10
CA TRP A 731 -14.48 53.20 -50.64
C TRP A 731 -13.64 52.61 -51.78
N SER A 732 -12.61 53.34 -52.21
CA SER A 732 -11.68 52.93 -53.28
C SER A 732 -10.59 51.96 -52.82
N THR A 733 -10.32 51.91 -51.51
CA THR A 733 -9.54 50.85 -50.84
C THR A 733 -10.32 50.32 -49.65
N ALA A 734 -10.08 49.05 -49.27
CA ALA A 734 -10.75 48.43 -48.14
C ALA A 734 -10.37 49.17 -46.83
N PRO A 735 -11.34 49.60 -46.00
CA PRO A 735 -11.12 50.52 -44.87
C PRO A 735 -10.50 49.89 -43.61
N GLY A 736 -9.67 48.86 -43.75
CA GLY A 736 -9.12 48.06 -42.65
C GLY A 736 -10.16 47.21 -41.89
N ILE A 737 -11.44 47.56 -41.93
CA ILE A 737 -12.54 46.83 -41.30
C ILE A 737 -13.25 45.91 -42.29
N THR A 738 -13.28 44.61 -41.99
CA THR A 738 -13.85 43.55 -42.84
C THR A 738 -15.10 42.96 -42.21
N GLY A 739 -16.13 42.65 -43.00
CA GLY A 739 -17.36 42.01 -42.53
C GLY A 739 -18.34 42.91 -41.76
N ALA A 740 -17.98 44.16 -41.42
CA ALA A 740 -18.84 45.09 -40.66
C ALA A 740 -20.22 45.28 -41.31
N LYS A 741 -20.25 45.61 -42.60
CA LYS A 741 -21.49 45.72 -43.39
C LYS A 741 -22.31 44.45 -43.33
N THR A 742 -21.67 43.30 -43.59
CA THR A 742 -22.30 41.98 -43.63
C THR A 742 -22.93 41.61 -42.28
N TRP A 743 -22.23 41.87 -41.17
CA TRP A 743 -22.69 41.58 -39.82
C TRP A 743 -23.78 42.54 -39.33
N ILE A 744 -23.57 43.86 -39.46
CA ILE A 744 -24.52 44.87 -38.99
C ILE A 744 -25.80 44.83 -39.83
N THR A 745 -25.72 44.58 -41.14
CA THR A 745 -26.92 44.36 -41.97
C THR A 745 -27.70 43.11 -41.53
N ALA A 746 -27.01 42.02 -41.15
CA ALA A 746 -27.65 40.83 -40.62
C ALA A 746 -28.32 41.06 -39.25
N LEU A 747 -27.75 41.91 -38.39
CA LEU A 747 -28.38 42.35 -37.14
C LEU A 747 -29.62 43.21 -37.41
N LEU A 748 -29.52 44.22 -38.29
CA LEU A 748 -30.64 45.11 -38.65
C LEU A 748 -31.79 44.38 -39.36
N GLY A 749 -31.49 43.30 -40.09
CA GLY A 749 -32.47 42.44 -40.75
C GLY A 749 -33.18 41.44 -39.81
N ASN A 750 -32.76 41.32 -38.55
CA ASN A 750 -33.34 40.39 -37.59
C ASN A 750 -34.59 41.00 -36.93
N VAL A 751 -35.76 40.42 -37.20
CA VAL A 751 -37.08 40.95 -36.80
C VAL A 751 -37.26 41.05 -35.27
N VAL A 752 -36.45 40.34 -34.47
CA VAL A 752 -36.46 40.45 -32.99
C VAL A 752 -35.73 41.71 -32.50
N ILE A 753 -34.81 42.26 -33.30
CA ILE A 753 -33.93 43.40 -32.98
C ILE A 753 -34.39 44.64 -33.75
N ALA A 754 -35.64 45.07 -33.51
CA ALA A 754 -36.30 46.09 -34.31
C ALA A 754 -35.72 47.52 -34.14
N THR A 755 -34.76 47.85 -35.03
CA THR A 755 -34.35 49.18 -35.56
C THR A 755 -34.03 50.35 -34.61
N SER A 756 -34.31 50.24 -33.31
CA SER A 756 -34.12 51.27 -32.29
C SER A 756 -33.10 50.87 -31.22
N SER A 757 -32.44 49.73 -31.42
CA SER A 757 -31.53 49.11 -30.46
C SER A 757 -30.15 48.74 -31.02
N VAL A 758 -29.95 48.81 -32.34
CA VAL A 758 -28.61 48.70 -32.95
C VAL A 758 -28.07 50.10 -33.19
N THR A 759 -26.98 50.46 -32.54
CA THR A 759 -26.29 51.76 -32.66
C THR A 759 -24.84 51.52 -33.03
N TYR A 760 -24.31 52.19 -34.03
CA TYR A 760 -22.90 52.08 -34.42
C TYR A 760 -22.32 53.46 -34.71
N ALA A 761 -21.03 53.62 -34.44
CA ALA A 761 -20.21 54.73 -34.90
C ALA A 761 -18.83 54.15 -35.24
N ILE A 762 -18.49 54.14 -36.53
CA ILE A 762 -17.26 53.54 -37.06
C ILE A 762 -16.48 54.59 -37.85
N GLU A 763 -15.40 55.07 -37.27
CA GLU A 763 -14.44 55.97 -37.92
C GLU A 763 -13.39 55.20 -38.72
N VAL A 764 -12.91 55.84 -39.80
CA VAL A 764 -11.79 55.37 -40.62
C VAL A 764 -10.86 56.58 -40.82
N ASP A 765 -9.79 56.61 -40.03
CA ASP A 765 -8.91 57.76 -39.76
C ASP A 765 -8.38 58.46 -41.03
N ALA A 766 -8.09 57.70 -42.09
CA ALA A 766 -7.57 58.24 -43.35
C ALA A 766 -8.63 58.86 -44.28
N ALA A 767 -9.91 58.84 -43.92
CA ALA A 767 -11.03 59.21 -44.80
C ALA A 767 -12.19 59.94 -44.10
N ASP A 768 -12.24 59.97 -42.77
CA ASP A 768 -13.15 60.78 -41.94
C ASP A 768 -13.37 62.19 -42.54
N ALA A 769 -12.29 62.97 -42.70
CA ALA A 769 -12.37 64.34 -43.21
C ALA A 769 -12.94 64.46 -44.64
N ASP A 770 -12.71 63.45 -45.49
CA ASP A 770 -13.25 63.41 -46.86
C ASP A 770 -14.72 62.94 -46.91
N LEU A 771 -15.14 62.13 -45.94
CA LEU A 771 -16.52 61.68 -45.74
C LEU A 771 -17.39 62.83 -45.22
N ALA A 772 -16.97 63.46 -44.12
CA ALA A 772 -17.66 64.62 -43.52
C ALA A 772 -17.76 65.82 -44.47
N ALA A 773 -16.77 66.01 -45.37
CA ALA A 773 -16.78 67.07 -46.37
C ALA A 773 -17.63 66.76 -47.63
N ASN A 774 -18.26 65.59 -47.73
CA ASN A 774 -18.95 65.11 -48.94
C ASN A 774 -20.44 65.53 -49.03
N SER A 775 -20.69 66.85 -48.99
CA SER A 775 -22.03 67.48 -49.03
C SER A 775 -22.96 67.07 -50.17
N ASP A 776 -22.40 66.47 -51.22
CA ASP A 776 -23.09 66.09 -52.47
C ASP A 776 -23.56 64.63 -52.44
N SER A 777 -23.31 63.89 -51.35
CA SER A 777 -23.80 62.52 -51.18
C SER A 777 -25.26 62.51 -50.75
N THR A 778 -26.01 61.50 -51.21
CA THR A 778 -27.37 61.21 -50.72
C THR A 778 -27.38 60.15 -49.62
N ALA A 779 -26.23 59.56 -49.32
CA ALA A 779 -26.06 58.45 -48.40
C ALA A 779 -25.25 58.80 -47.14
N VAL A 780 -24.50 59.90 -47.15
CA VAL A 780 -23.68 60.39 -46.04
C VAL A 780 -24.36 61.58 -45.37
N ASP A 781 -24.40 61.63 -44.04
CA ASP A 781 -25.12 62.65 -43.27
C ASP A 781 -24.27 63.89 -42.89
N GLY A 782 -22.95 63.80 -43.10
CA GLY A 782 -21.96 64.84 -42.82
C GLY A 782 -21.18 64.65 -41.53
N THR A 783 -21.38 63.54 -40.82
CA THR A 783 -20.54 63.15 -39.68
C THR A 783 -19.19 62.54 -40.11
N ALA A 784 -18.31 62.40 -39.11
CA ALA A 784 -16.97 61.81 -39.20
C ALA A 784 -16.95 60.27 -39.27
N ALA A 785 -18.10 59.64 -39.03
CA ALA A 785 -18.22 58.21 -38.78
C ALA A 785 -19.31 57.60 -39.66
N ILE A 786 -19.22 56.29 -39.87
CA ILE A 786 -20.34 55.49 -40.39
C ILE A 786 -21.26 55.22 -39.21
N ASP A 787 -22.43 55.87 -39.17
CA ASP A 787 -23.45 55.68 -38.13
C ASP A 787 -24.88 55.48 -38.67
N THR A 788 -25.13 55.80 -39.95
CA THR A 788 -26.40 55.53 -40.64
C THR A 788 -26.36 54.26 -41.50
N ALA A 789 -27.56 53.71 -41.75
CA ALA A 789 -27.72 52.53 -42.61
C ALA A 789 -27.37 52.81 -44.10
N ALA A 790 -27.36 54.08 -44.50
CA ALA A 790 -26.97 54.49 -45.83
C ALA A 790 -25.45 54.49 -45.98
N GLU A 791 -24.69 55.04 -45.03
CA GLU A 791 -23.22 54.93 -44.99
C GLU A 791 -22.74 53.48 -44.86
N LEU A 792 -23.41 52.68 -44.02
CA LEU A 792 -23.08 51.25 -43.85
C LEU A 792 -23.14 50.49 -45.19
N ALA A 793 -24.05 50.89 -46.09
CA ALA A 793 -24.16 50.27 -47.41
C ALA A 793 -22.99 50.62 -48.35
N LEU A 794 -22.24 51.69 -48.07
CA LEU A 794 -21.11 52.16 -48.89
C LEU A 794 -19.84 51.34 -48.62
N LEU A 795 -19.72 50.70 -47.45
CA LEU A 795 -18.63 49.78 -47.13
C LEU A 795 -18.53 48.61 -48.13
N PRO A 796 -17.32 48.09 -48.41
CA PRO A 796 -17.17 46.77 -49.02
C PRO A 796 -17.68 45.67 -48.06
N ASN A 797 -18.01 44.50 -48.62
CA ASN A 797 -18.49 43.33 -47.84
C ASN A 797 -17.34 42.60 -47.14
#